data_AF-A0A9W7X4S4-F1
#
_entry.id   AF-A0A9W7X4S4-F1
#
_cell.length_a   1.000
_cell.length_b   1.000
_cell.length_c   1.000
_cell.angle_alpha   90.00
_cell.angle_beta   90.00
_cell.angle_gamma   90.00
#
_symmetry.space_group_name_H-M   'P 1'
#
loop_
_entity.id
_entity.type
_entity.pdbx_description
1 polymer ?
#
loop_
_entity_poly.entity_id
_entity_poly.type
_entity_poly.pdbx_seq_one_letter_code
_entity_poly.pdbx_strand_id
1 'polypeptide(L)'
;MLSRLCQAIGSVLKLLDEEEVFLSLLPQDILCHGSSFLFSNMKRLQTLRINKIATSKLARLVKSPRSGINSTTVEKLSVVLSSSDLPERSICQLLSSLTCLLRVWTVHNLDLSEFKIKAHLFICLLSHQGPLSITFHKDSLQQLAEFVYDAHDEDLTQLFLEKTDGDLSPCSLSWDVLYYLIRGAKKHVTLDLAEGRFNLTNIPSLLTVLDTVRFKRISARFVRAALKEIYRKRAGHLIAKLLRASADLINLSMRELDSTDCNSLCFALHYSDGVKLNLLNSIIPNNETENIVRLLQRVSDLRIDRKLLLNFLRVSKGMEKQGYSMSALLTALNYKLDFSGHSSISSGRFGQENADPLSLSVMDCTAISSVIETSVCHTELVLYDCQADDSALECLFPILHKVHLRLSNGLLCQFLTLILNSPMAMSLKWASSLSKALGKQLDLSDTPLNYRTCESLQLVLDYTEELTDLNLSHCQITDACLDLLAPHLNKIMNLDLTGNDITDKGVQRLCSALEGNSFTKTICLCDNQITETGLLMEEARFVTLHAGTMRHAKQPNNSVTKYVGSQSRMEETRMTSKRQDQMEQFDPELEVNNGKIIYRFRCSTGGLFMCRATGLVFLIKGAGCVEYNVVHWDMRLLCETHYEPAGPLYDIKMPTGEMYELHLPHCETQVDAIGNLSVVHTHENILEFMAPVKMTKTHIAVNVCRLSLYGIVDKNNQDCKKIRGQVLLFLEPDISDEQQRIWVFLLPSSVPLLEIKEQQQEYQFIQTSSNCKLLLNSKYTLIAKKAKRIQPKESLFESLHAGNYHPTYEVFLDKSVNQLRIKIQRKITGKGKITFRTAWNRLIILKAKQVCPQGNMHHNKTKWKSDLCEIIEDLTSDHLKKLKHLMRNCANHIPASKLEETNEDRYELVNLIVESWGFKESVKAIKEFMNKLPRKDDFVKKRLEPYLTV
;
A
#
# COMPACT_ATOMS: atom_id res chain seq x y z
N MET A 1 37.45 -22.00 -13.17
CA MET A 1 37.26 -22.20 -11.72
C MET A 1 37.65 -23.62 -11.34
N LEU A 2 38.41 -23.79 -10.24
CA LEU A 2 38.72 -25.10 -9.65
C LEU A 2 37.42 -25.72 -9.07
N SER A 3 37.20 -27.02 -9.27
CA SER A 3 35.95 -27.73 -8.90
C SER A 3 35.53 -27.53 -7.44
N ARG A 4 36.51 -27.43 -6.53
CA ARG A 4 36.31 -27.20 -5.09
C ARG A 4 35.60 -25.88 -4.79
N LEU A 5 35.87 -24.83 -5.55
CA LEU A 5 35.29 -23.50 -5.34
C LEU A 5 33.82 -23.47 -5.79
N CYS A 6 33.51 -24.12 -6.91
CA CYS A 6 32.13 -24.32 -7.36
C CYS A 6 31.31 -25.19 -6.39
N GLN A 7 31.93 -26.20 -5.75
CA GLN A 7 31.29 -27.05 -4.75
C GLN A 7 31.00 -26.30 -3.44
N ALA A 8 31.93 -25.46 -2.98
CA ALA A 8 31.72 -24.60 -1.82
C ALA A 8 30.58 -23.59 -2.05
N ILE A 9 30.59 -22.91 -3.20
CA ILE A 9 29.52 -21.98 -3.58
C ILE A 9 28.17 -22.71 -3.72
N GLY A 10 28.14 -23.88 -4.38
CA GLY A 10 26.92 -24.68 -4.49
C GLY A 10 26.37 -25.15 -3.14
N SER A 11 27.22 -25.35 -2.14
CA SER A 11 26.81 -25.73 -0.78
C SER A 11 26.21 -24.53 -0.01
N VAL A 12 26.72 -23.32 -0.21
CA VAL A 12 26.14 -22.08 0.34
C VAL A 12 24.81 -21.78 -0.32
N LEU A 13 24.74 -21.90 -1.66
CA LEU A 13 23.51 -21.67 -2.42
C LEU A 13 22.38 -22.63 -2.02
N LYS A 14 22.70 -23.86 -1.58
CA LYS A 14 21.73 -24.82 -1.04
C LYS A 14 21.02 -24.31 0.23
N LEU A 15 21.65 -23.44 1.03
CA LEU A 15 21.09 -22.91 2.27
C LEU A 15 20.15 -21.71 2.04
N LEU A 16 20.09 -21.18 0.81
CA LEU A 16 19.37 -19.96 0.44
C LEU A 16 18.08 -20.24 -0.35
N ASP A 17 17.51 -21.45 -0.24
CA ASP A 17 16.41 -21.96 -1.10
C ASP A 17 15.10 -21.13 -1.01
N GLU A 18 14.98 -20.19 -0.04
CA GLU A 18 13.83 -19.29 0.17
C GLU A 18 14.14 -17.79 -0.09
N GLU A 19 15.39 -17.40 -0.35
CA GLU A 19 15.76 -15.98 -0.55
C GLU A 19 15.87 -15.57 -2.03
N GLU A 20 15.75 -14.27 -2.28
CA GLU A 20 15.93 -13.62 -3.58
C GLU A 20 17.41 -13.66 -4.04
N VAL A 21 17.83 -14.76 -4.65
CA VAL A 21 19.24 -14.95 -5.07
C VAL A 21 19.55 -14.28 -6.42
N PHE A 22 20.51 -13.35 -6.40
CA PHE A 22 21.11 -12.70 -7.57
C PHE A 22 22.51 -13.28 -7.84
N LEU A 23 22.70 -14.00 -8.96
CA LEU A 23 23.95 -14.67 -9.30
C LEU A 23 24.56 -14.11 -10.59
N SER A 24 25.82 -13.68 -10.52
CA SER A 24 26.60 -13.26 -11.70
C SER A 24 27.77 -14.23 -11.94
N LEU A 25 27.72 -14.95 -13.06
CA LEU A 25 28.68 -15.97 -13.48
C LEU A 25 29.35 -15.56 -14.79
N LEU A 26 30.46 -14.83 -14.66
CA LEU A 26 31.27 -14.34 -15.79
C LEU A 26 32.67 -14.98 -15.84
N PRO A 27 32.79 -16.32 -15.93
CA PRO A 27 34.10 -16.99 -15.88
C PRO A 27 34.89 -16.78 -17.17
N GLN A 28 36.21 -16.58 -17.05
CA GLN A 28 37.15 -16.71 -18.18
C GLN A 28 37.32 -18.17 -18.62
N ASP A 29 37.23 -19.12 -17.67
CA ASP A 29 37.12 -20.56 -17.96
C ASP A 29 36.35 -21.30 -16.84
N ILE A 30 35.51 -22.26 -17.24
CA ILE A 30 34.73 -23.12 -16.33
C ILE A 30 34.68 -24.57 -16.84
N LEU A 31 34.99 -25.50 -15.94
CA LEU A 31 34.89 -26.93 -16.18
C LEU A 31 33.43 -27.36 -16.06
N CYS A 32 32.95 -28.23 -16.96
CA CYS A 32 31.55 -28.67 -16.98
C CYS A 32 31.12 -29.27 -15.64
N HIS A 33 31.97 -30.05 -14.98
CA HIS A 33 31.66 -30.63 -13.66
C HIS A 33 31.47 -29.55 -12.57
N GLY A 34 32.22 -28.44 -12.62
CA GLY A 34 32.06 -27.33 -11.68
C GLY A 34 30.70 -26.64 -11.82
N SER A 35 30.21 -26.44 -13.04
CA SER A 35 28.85 -25.94 -13.28
C SER A 35 27.75 -26.91 -12.83
N SER A 36 27.99 -28.22 -12.82
CA SER A 36 27.01 -29.19 -12.30
C SER A 36 26.85 -29.07 -10.78
N PHE A 37 27.94 -28.85 -10.04
CA PHE A 37 27.86 -28.62 -8.58
C PHE A 37 27.12 -27.33 -8.22
N LEU A 38 27.32 -26.24 -8.99
CA LEU A 38 26.66 -24.96 -8.75
C LEU A 38 25.13 -25.02 -8.87
N PHE A 39 24.61 -25.77 -9.86
CA PHE A 39 23.18 -25.80 -10.17
C PHE A 39 22.47 -27.09 -9.74
N SER A 40 23.18 -28.04 -9.12
CA SER A 40 22.61 -29.33 -8.68
C SER A 40 21.45 -29.20 -7.69
N ASN A 41 21.48 -28.20 -6.81
CA ASN A 41 20.49 -28.01 -5.74
C ASN A 41 19.63 -26.75 -5.89
N MET A 42 19.80 -25.97 -6.98
CA MET A 42 19.10 -24.69 -7.15
C MET A 42 17.77 -24.88 -7.87
N LYS A 43 16.66 -24.59 -7.17
CA LYS A 43 15.31 -24.65 -7.75
C LYS A 43 14.85 -23.33 -8.34
N ARG A 44 15.18 -22.20 -7.71
CA ARG A 44 14.74 -20.86 -8.13
C ARG A 44 15.88 -19.84 -8.06
N LEU A 45 15.92 -18.94 -9.05
CA LEU A 45 16.86 -17.82 -9.15
C LEU A 45 16.09 -16.58 -9.59
N GLN A 46 16.37 -15.44 -8.95
CA GLN A 46 15.74 -14.20 -9.38
C GLN A 46 16.49 -13.53 -10.52
N THR A 47 17.81 -13.46 -10.46
CA THR A 47 18.60 -12.97 -11.59
C THR A 47 19.84 -13.82 -11.78
N LEU A 48 20.07 -14.24 -13.02
CA LEU A 48 21.27 -14.93 -13.46
C LEU A 48 21.94 -14.11 -14.57
N ARG A 49 23.16 -13.61 -14.33
CA ARG A 49 24.00 -12.98 -15.36
C ARG A 49 25.07 -13.96 -15.82
N ILE A 50 25.15 -14.27 -17.12
CA ILE A 50 26.13 -15.23 -17.66
C ILE A 50 26.84 -14.70 -18.91
N ASN A 51 28.08 -15.11 -19.15
CA ASN A 51 28.77 -14.84 -20.41
C ASN A 51 28.64 -16.01 -21.41
N LYS A 52 29.10 -15.81 -22.65
CA LYS A 52 29.08 -16.83 -23.72
C LYS A 52 29.68 -18.18 -23.30
N ILE A 53 30.77 -18.17 -22.53
CA ILE A 53 31.48 -19.38 -22.10
C ILE A 53 30.61 -20.18 -21.14
N ALA A 54 30.03 -19.51 -20.13
CA ALA A 54 29.09 -20.13 -19.20
C ALA A 54 27.85 -20.67 -19.92
N THR A 55 27.24 -19.90 -20.84
CA THR A 55 26.07 -20.35 -21.62
C THR A 55 26.33 -21.64 -22.39
N SER A 56 27.48 -21.74 -23.08
CA SER A 56 27.85 -22.94 -23.85
C SER A 56 28.09 -24.17 -22.97
N LYS A 57 28.64 -23.97 -21.77
CA LYS A 57 28.95 -25.06 -20.82
C LYS A 57 27.69 -25.55 -20.12
N LEU A 58 26.81 -24.64 -19.71
CA LEU A 58 25.50 -24.98 -19.16
C LEU A 58 24.63 -25.71 -20.20
N ALA A 59 24.61 -25.24 -21.46
CA ALA A 59 23.88 -25.92 -22.52
C ALA A 59 24.39 -27.35 -22.76
N ARG A 60 25.71 -27.57 -22.69
CA ARG A 60 26.31 -28.92 -22.80
C ARG A 60 25.96 -29.82 -21.61
N LEU A 61 25.90 -29.26 -20.40
CA LEU A 61 25.49 -30.01 -19.21
C LEU A 61 24.05 -30.49 -19.30
N VAL A 62 23.16 -29.61 -19.74
CA VAL A 62 21.73 -29.89 -19.90
C VAL A 62 21.47 -30.97 -20.97
N LYS A 63 22.32 -31.06 -22.01
CA LYS A 63 22.23 -32.13 -23.03
C LYS A 63 22.69 -33.51 -22.53
N SER A 64 23.42 -33.60 -21.42
CA SER A 64 23.97 -34.86 -20.93
C SER A 64 22.97 -35.58 -20.02
N PRO A 65 22.44 -36.76 -20.38
CA PRO A 65 21.45 -37.49 -19.59
C PRO A 65 21.98 -38.02 -18.24
N ARG A 66 23.30 -37.93 -18.00
CA ARG A 66 23.96 -38.36 -16.76
C ARG A 66 24.14 -37.25 -15.71
N SER A 67 23.67 -36.02 -15.96
CA SER A 67 24.05 -34.85 -15.16
C SER A 67 23.17 -34.54 -13.94
N GLY A 68 22.02 -35.20 -13.76
CA GLY A 68 21.18 -35.08 -12.55
C GLY A 68 20.70 -33.65 -12.23
N ILE A 69 20.71 -32.73 -13.20
CA ILE A 69 20.34 -31.32 -12.99
C ILE A 69 18.81 -31.20 -12.92
N ASN A 70 18.32 -30.65 -11.82
CA ASN A 70 16.91 -30.29 -11.65
C ASN A 70 16.53 -29.11 -12.57
N SER A 71 15.28 -29.05 -13.01
CA SER A 71 14.77 -27.88 -13.73
C SER A 71 14.83 -26.66 -12.81
N THR A 72 15.65 -25.68 -13.16
CA THR A 72 15.79 -24.42 -12.41
C THR A 72 14.87 -23.36 -13.02
N THR A 73 14.09 -22.69 -12.18
CA THR A 73 13.30 -21.52 -12.56
C THR A 73 14.14 -20.26 -12.41
N VAL A 74 14.24 -19.45 -13.46
CA VAL A 74 14.99 -18.20 -13.45
C VAL A 74 14.06 -17.05 -13.84
N GLU A 75 13.87 -16.08 -12.95
CA GLU A 75 13.01 -14.93 -13.26
C GLU A 75 13.64 -14.04 -14.34
N LYS A 76 14.92 -13.67 -14.21
CA LYS A 76 15.66 -12.89 -15.21
C LYS A 76 17.02 -13.51 -15.56
N LEU A 77 17.22 -13.87 -16.83
CA LEU A 77 18.49 -14.32 -17.39
C LEU A 77 19.09 -13.23 -18.26
N SER A 78 20.24 -12.66 -17.88
CA SER A 78 20.95 -11.65 -18.68
C SER A 78 22.26 -12.24 -19.20
N VAL A 79 22.52 -12.04 -20.50
CA VAL A 79 23.77 -12.51 -21.11
C VAL A 79 24.70 -11.32 -21.33
N VAL A 80 25.92 -11.38 -20.81
CA VAL A 80 26.91 -10.29 -20.85
C VAL A 80 27.99 -10.61 -21.87
N LEU A 81 28.39 -9.60 -22.65
CA LEU A 81 29.47 -9.69 -23.61
C LEU A 81 30.79 -9.12 -23.07
N SER A 82 31.89 -9.81 -23.35
CA SER A 82 33.25 -9.29 -23.07
C SER A 82 33.80 -8.44 -24.21
N SER A 83 33.18 -8.48 -25.40
CA SER A 83 33.54 -7.70 -26.59
C SER A 83 32.28 -7.41 -27.42
N SER A 84 32.15 -6.19 -27.92
CA SER A 84 30.97 -5.70 -28.66
C SER A 84 30.79 -6.31 -30.06
N ASP A 85 31.87 -6.75 -30.72
CA ASP A 85 31.82 -7.31 -32.08
C ASP A 85 32.12 -8.82 -32.09
N LEU A 86 31.06 -9.64 -32.12
CA LEU A 86 31.16 -11.09 -32.25
C LEU A 86 30.82 -11.53 -33.68
N PRO A 87 31.58 -12.46 -34.29
CA PRO A 87 31.25 -12.99 -35.61
C PRO A 87 29.92 -13.76 -35.59
N GLU A 88 29.17 -13.71 -36.70
CA GLU A 88 27.81 -14.29 -36.85
C GLU A 88 27.75 -15.77 -36.43
N ARG A 89 28.78 -16.55 -36.77
CA ARG A 89 28.91 -17.96 -36.34
C ARG A 89 28.90 -18.13 -34.81
N SER A 90 29.52 -17.21 -34.08
CA SER A 90 29.54 -17.21 -32.61
C SER A 90 28.19 -16.85 -32.00
N ILE A 91 27.44 -15.98 -32.67
CA ILE A 91 26.08 -15.60 -32.26
C ILE A 91 25.13 -16.78 -32.46
N CYS A 92 25.18 -17.46 -33.61
CA CYS A 92 24.38 -18.66 -33.86
C CYS A 92 24.65 -19.77 -32.84
N GLN A 93 25.93 -19.97 -32.45
CA GLN A 93 26.30 -20.92 -31.40
C GLN A 93 25.73 -20.52 -30.03
N LEU A 94 25.72 -19.23 -29.70
CA LEU A 94 25.14 -18.72 -28.46
C LEU A 94 23.62 -18.92 -28.43
N LEU A 95 22.92 -18.53 -29.50
CA LEU A 95 21.46 -18.69 -29.62
C LEU A 95 21.05 -20.17 -29.60
N SER A 96 21.82 -21.05 -30.23
CA SER A 96 21.62 -22.51 -30.15
C SER A 96 21.85 -23.04 -28.73
N SER A 97 22.82 -22.48 -28.00
CA SER A 97 23.07 -22.84 -26.60
C SER A 97 21.93 -22.35 -25.69
N LEU A 98 21.45 -21.12 -25.90
CA LEU A 98 20.32 -20.54 -25.17
C LEU A 98 19.02 -21.30 -25.42
N THR A 99 18.68 -21.58 -26.68
CA THR A 99 17.49 -22.39 -27.02
C THR A 99 17.55 -23.77 -26.38
N CYS A 100 18.73 -24.39 -26.27
CA CYS A 100 18.88 -25.64 -25.55
C CYS A 100 18.63 -25.49 -24.04
N LEU A 101 19.10 -24.41 -23.42
CA LEU A 101 18.86 -24.13 -22.01
C LEU A 101 17.38 -23.90 -21.73
N LEU A 102 16.72 -23.07 -22.55
CA LEU A 102 15.30 -22.73 -22.44
C LEU A 102 14.36 -23.93 -22.64
N ARG A 103 14.84 -25.05 -23.20
CA ARG A 103 14.05 -26.29 -23.29
C ARG A 103 13.95 -27.05 -21.95
N VAL A 104 14.88 -26.82 -21.03
CA VAL A 104 14.96 -27.57 -19.77
C VAL A 104 14.77 -26.66 -18.56
N TRP A 105 15.18 -25.39 -18.66
CA TRP A 105 15.00 -24.38 -17.62
C TRP A 105 13.81 -23.47 -17.95
N THR A 106 13.05 -23.12 -16.92
CA THR A 106 11.92 -22.17 -17.01
C THR A 106 12.45 -20.76 -16.78
N VAL A 107 12.65 -20.01 -17.86
CA VAL A 107 13.12 -18.61 -17.81
C VAL A 107 11.98 -17.68 -18.17
N HIS A 108 11.61 -16.76 -17.26
CA HIS A 108 10.51 -15.81 -17.51
C HIS A 108 10.95 -14.59 -18.33
N ASN A 109 12.16 -14.06 -18.09
CA ASN A 109 12.70 -12.93 -18.84
C ASN A 109 14.14 -13.22 -19.30
N LEU A 110 14.40 -13.13 -20.61
CA LEU A 110 15.72 -13.22 -21.23
C LEU A 110 16.16 -11.86 -21.72
N ASP A 111 17.22 -11.32 -21.11
CA ASP A 111 17.76 -10.01 -21.43
C ASP A 111 18.92 -10.10 -22.43
N LEU A 112 18.61 -9.68 -23.66
CA LEU A 112 19.51 -9.56 -24.80
C LEU A 112 19.70 -8.10 -25.23
N SER A 113 19.48 -7.14 -24.33
CA SER A 113 19.61 -5.71 -24.65
C SER A 113 21.01 -5.30 -25.13
N GLU A 114 22.06 -6.04 -24.75
CA GLU A 114 23.44 -5.81 -25.20
C GLU A 114 23.75 -6.39 -26.60
N PHE A 115 22.83 -7.15 -27.21
CA PHE A 115 23.08 -7.89 -28.45
C PHE A 115 22.49 -7.21 -29.68
N LYS A 116 23.35 -6.63 -30.53
CA LYS A 116 22.95 -6.18 -31.87
C LYS A 116 23.03 -7.34 -32.87
N ILE A 117 21.92 -8.05 -33.02
CA ILE A 117 21.80 -9.24 -33.90
C ILE A 117 20.75 -8.97 -35.00
N LYS A 118 20.95 -9.53 -36.20
CA LYS A 118 19.99 -9.46 -37.31
C LYS A 118 18.69 -10.22 -36.97
N ALA A 119 17.55 -9.65 -37.35
CA ALA A 119 16.20 -10.16 -37.02
C ALA A 119 15.97 -11.66 -37.30
N HIS A 120 16.38 -12.16 -38.48
CA HIS A 120 16.12 -13.55 -38.90
C HIS A 120 16.75 -14.61 -37.97
N LEU A 121 17.79 -14.26 -37.20
CA LEU A 121 18.43 -15.19 -36.26
C LEU A 121 17.58 -15.43 -35.00
N PHE A 122 16.59 -14.58 -34.72
CA PHE A 122 15.71 -14.70 -33.56
C PHE A 122 14.50 -15.62 -33.76
N ILE A 123 14.23 -16.07 -34.98
CA ILE A 123 13.06 -16.94 -35.29
C ILE A 123 13.04 -18.17 -34.37
N CYS A 124 14.21 -18.79 -34.14
CA CYS A 124 14.32 -19.96 -33.26
C CYS A 124 13.94 -19.69 -31.80
N LEU A 125 14.09 -18.45 -31.32
CA LEU A 125 13.67 -18.04 -29.98
C LEU A 125 12.19 -17.63 -29.94
N LEU A 126 11.68 -17.05 -31.02
CA LEU A 126 10.25 -16.72 -31.14
C LEU A 126 9.37 -17.98 -31.12
N SER A 127 9.82 -19.07 -31.75
CA SER A 127 9.09 -20.35 -31.80
C SER A 127 9.12 -21.17 -30.50
N HIS A 128 9.71 -20.66 -29.41
CA HIS A 128 9.74 -21.35 -28.12
C HIS A 128 8.33 -21.41 -27.49
N GLN A 129 7.89 -22.60 -27.06
CA GLN A 129 6.50 -22.86 -26.62
C GLN A 129 6.21 -22.54 -25.13
N GLY A 130 7.19 -22.01 -24.37
CA GLY A 130 7.03 -21.69 -22.94
C GLY A 130 6.85 -20.20 -22.63
N PRO A 131 6.47 -19.85 -21.38
CA PRO A 131 6.31 -18.47 -20.93
C PRO A 131 7.68 -17.78 -20.86
N LEU A 132 7.99 -16.98 -21.86
CA LEU A 132 9.28 -16.31 -22.02
C LEU A 132 9.06 -14.91 -22.61
N SER A 133 9.47 -13.88 -21.87
CA SER A 133 9.68 -12.53 -22.36
C SER A 133 11.15 -12.34 -22.73
N ILE A 134 11.44 -11.66 -23.83
CA ILE A 134 12.77 -11.41 -24.35
C ILE A 134 12.93 -9.89 -24.51
N THR A 135 13.91 -9.31 -23.82
CA THR A 135 14.27 -7.90 -24.03
C THR A 135 15.37 -7.82 -25.07
N PHE A 136 15.06 -7.23 -26.22
CA PHE A 136 15.98 -7.11 -27.34
C PHE A 136 16.74 -5.77 -27.30
N HIS A 137 17.88 -5.70 -27.98
CA HIS A 137 18.50 -4.43 -28.33
C HIS A 137 17.57 -3.63 -29.26
N LYS A 138 17.58 -2.29 -29.16
CA LYS A 138 16.71 -1.38 -29.92
C LYS A 138 16.70 -1.67 -31.43
N ASP A 139 17.88 -1.75 -32.05
CA ASP A 139 17.99 -1.96 -33.51
C ASP A 139 17.47 -3.33 -33.94
N SER A 140 17.68 -4.35 -33.10
CA SER A 140 17.24 -5.71 -33.38
C SER A 140 15.72 -5.84 -33.26
N LEU A 141 15.13 -5.18 -32.27
CA LEU A 141 13.67 -5.13 -32.10
C LEU A 141 13.02 -4.38 -33.27
N GLN A 142 13.63 -3.29 -33.74
CA GLN A 142 13.13 -2.54 -34.90
C GLN A 142 13.14 -3.40 -36.18
N GLN A 143 14.26 -4.03 -36.51
CA GLN A 143 14.35 -4.91 -37.68
C GLN A 143 13.37 -6.09 -37.60
N LEU A 144 13.17 -6.64 -36.39
CA LEU A 144 12.25 -7.77 -36.20
C LEU A 144 10.79 -7.35 -36.37
N ALA A 145 10.41 -6.16 -35.88
CA ALA A 145 9.07 -5.61 -36.08
C ALA A 145 8.79 -5.31 -37.57
N GLU A 146 9.77 -4.76 -38.30
CA GLU A 146 9.67 -4.54 -39.76
C GLU A 146 9.52 -5.86 -40.52
N PHE A 147 10.29 -6.89 -40.16
CA PHE A 147 10.18 -8.23 -40.76
C PHE A 147 8.80 -8.88 -40.50
N VAL A 148 8.28 -8.77 -39.28
CA VAL A 148 6.95 -9.28 -38.93
C VAL A 148 5.86 -8.55 -39.71
N TYR A 149 6.00 -7.24 -39.87
CA TYR A 149 5.10 -6.44 -40.70
C TYR A 149 5.15 -6.88 -42.16
N ASP A 150 6.34 -7.04 -42.75
CA ASP A 150 6.49 -7.48 -44.15
C ASP A 150 5.88 -8.87 -44.38
N ALA A 151 5.99 -9.77 -43.39
CA ALA A 151 5.45 -11.12 -43.47
C ALA A 151 3.90 -11.17 -43.46
N HIS A 152 3.23 -10.16 -42.89
CA HIS A 152 1.77 -10.09 -42.76
C HIS A 152 1.11 -11.33 -42.12
N ASP A 153 1.85 -12.09 -41.29
CA ASP A 153 1.38 -13.34 -40.67
C ASP A 153 0.85 -13.09 -39.24
N GLU A 154 -0.41 -13.50 -38.98
CA GLU A 154 -1.08 -13.25 -37.70
C GLU A 154 -0.48 -14.06 -36.54
N ASP A 155 -0.06 -15.31 -36.79
CA ASP A 155 0.50 -16.19 -35.76
C ASP A 155 1.90 -15.71 -35.36
N LEU A 156 2.72 -15.32 -36.34
CA LEU A 156 4.02 -14.72 -36.12
C LEU A 156 3.91 -13.39 -35.37
N THR A 157 2.92 -12.56 -35.72
CA THR A 157 2.65 -11.29 -35.03
C THR A 157 2.30 -11.53 -33.56
N GLN A 158 1.44 -12.51 -33.28
CA GLN A 158 1.06 -12.84 -31.91
C GLN A 158 2.24 -13.41 -31.11
N LEU A 159 3.04 -14.31 -31.71
CA LEU A 159 4.26 -14.84 -31.09
C LEU A 159 5.26 -13.72 -30.78
N PHE A 160 5.47 -12.80 -31.72
CA PHE A 160 6.36 -11.65 -31.53
C PHE A 160 5.91 -10.77 -30.37
N LEU A 161 4.62 -10.42 -30.29
CA LEU A 161 4.08 -9.61 -29.21
C LEU A 161 4.10 -10.33 -27.86
N GLU A 162 3.85 -11.64 -27.82
CA GLU A 162 3.97 -12.44 -26.59
C GLU A 162 5.41 -12.51 -26.08
N LYS A 163 6.38 -12.69 -26.98
CA LYS A 163 7.80 -12.76 -26.60
C LYS A 163 8.39 -11.41 -26.24
N THR A 164 7.84 -10.30 -26.69
CA THR A 164 8.28 -8.96 -26.30
C THR A 164 7.51 -8.40 -25.09
N ASP A 165 6.59 -9.17 -24.53
CA ASP A 165 5.58 -8.71 -23.55
C ASP A 165 4.80 -7.47 -24.03
N GLY A 166 4.70 -7.32 -25.35
CA GLY A 166 4.12 -6.17 -26.02
C GLY A 166 4.88 -4.86 -25.85
N ASP A 167 6.11 -4.84 -25.31
CA ASP A 167 6.87 -3.59 -25.13
C ASP A 167 7.60 -3.17 -26.42
N LEU A 168 7.00 -2.22 -27.15
CA LEU A 168 7.56 -1.62 -28.35
C LEU A 168 8.21 -0.24 -28.05
N SER A 169 8.25 0.19 -26.79
CA SER A 169 8.85 1.46 -26.35
C SER A 169 10.29 1.71 -26.85
N PRO A 170 11.17 0.71 -26.93
CA PRO A 170 12.55 0.93 -27.39
C PRO A 170 12.62 1.37 -28.85
N CYS A 171 11.65 0.98 -29.68
CA CYS A 171 11.70 1.15 -31.14
C CYS A 171 11.23 2.53 -31.61
N SER A 172 11.69 2.90 -32.81
CA SER A 172 11.20 4.02 -33.60
C SER A 172 10.61 3.48 -34.90
N LEU A 173 9.41 2.89 -34.81
CA LEU A 173 8.70 2.28 -35.93
C LEU A 173 7.89 3.31 -36.71
N SER A 174 7.68 3.06 -38.00
CA SER A 174 6.72 3.83 -38.80
C SER A 174 5.30 3.61 -38.30
N TRP A 175 4.39 4.53 -38.62
CA TRP A 175 3.00 4.43 -38.18
C TRP A 175 2.30 3.18 -38.74
N ASP A 176 2.57 2.82 -39.98
CA ASP A 176 1.91 1.67 -40.63
C ASP A 176 2.29 0.34 -39.94
N VAL A 177 3.58 0.19 -39.61
CA VAL A 177 4.09 -0.96 -38.84
C VAL A 177 3.47 -1.00 -37.45
N LEU A 178 3.45 0.14 -36.74
CA LEU A 178 2.85 0.22 -35.40
C LEU A 178 1.36 -0.10 -35.43
N TYR A 179 0.62 0.49 -36.37
CA TYR A 179 -0.83 0.31 -36.47
C TYR A 179 -1.18 -1.14 -36.80
N TYR A 180 -0.42 -1.80 -37.68
CA TYR A 180 -0.57 -3.24 -37.96
C TYR A 180 -0.38 -4.08 -36.69
N LEU A 181 0.73 -3.88 -35.96
CA LEU A 181 1.04 -4.63 -34.75
C LEU A 181 -0.01 -4.41 -33.64
N ILE A 182 -0.47 -3.17 -33.44
CA ILE A 182 -1.50 -2.84 -32.44
C ILE A 182 -2.85 -3.49 -32.79
N ARG A 183 -3.20 -3.54 -34.07
CA ARG A 183 -4.45 -4.16 -34.54
C ARG A 183 -4.43 -5.68 -34.42
N GLY A 184 -3.28 -6.31 -34.64
CA GLY A 184 -3.08 -7.75 -34.47
C GLY A 184 -2.95 -8.21 -33.02
N ALA A 185 -2.77 -7.28 -32.07
CA ALA A 185 -2.49 -7.60 -30.68
C ALA A 185 -3.72 -8.12 -29.91
N LYS A 186 -3.62 -9.30 -29.31
CA LYS A 186 -4.61 -9.82 -28.34
C LYS A 186 -4.39 -9.32 -26.91
N LYS A 187 -3.20 -8.78 -26.61
CA LYS A 187 -2.78 -8.22 -25.30
C LYS A 187 -2.45 -6.73 -25.44
N HIS A 188 -2.27 -6.05 -24.31
CA HIS A 188 -1.86 -4.64 -24.33
C HIS A 188 -0.45 -4.49 -24.89
N VAL A 189 -0.27 -3.52 -25.79
CA VAL A 189 1.01 -3.11 -26.35
C VAL A 189 1.48 -1.86 -25.63
N THR A 190 2.70 -1.91 -25.09
CA THR A 190 3.33 -0.77 -24.42
C THR A 190 4.08 0.09 -25.42
N LEU A 191 3.77 1.39 -25.42
CA LEU A 191 4.37 2.39 -26.31
C LEU A 191 5.02 3.51 -25.50
N ASP A 192 6.14 4.05 -26.01
CA ASP A 192 6.75 5.26 -25.49
C ASP A 192 6.53 6.43 -26.47
N LEU A 193 5.59 7.31 -26.11
CA LEU A 193 5.28 8.52 -26.86
C LEU A 193 6.13 9.71 -26.37
N ALA A 194 7.43 9.49 -26.17
CA ALA A 194 8.37 10.56 -25.93
C ALA A 194 8.32 11.64 -27.02
N GLU A 195 8.70 12.85 -26.63
CA GLU A 195 8.87 13.98 -27.53
C GLU A 195 9.90 13.69 -28.64
N GLY A 196 9.77 13.98 -29.93
CA GLY A 196 8.63 13.95 -30.83
C GLY A 196 8.74 12.78 -31.79
N ARG A 197 8.35 11.61 -31.30
CA ARG A 197 8.37 10.37 -32.08
C ARG A 197 7.10 10.10 -32.88
N PHE A 198 6.06 10.94 -32.74
CA PHE A 198 4.72 10.61 -33.23
C PHE A 198 4.11 11.76 -34.04
N ASN A 199 3.59 11.45 -35.22
CA ASN A 199 2.95 12.42 -36.10
C ASN A 199 1.48 12.64 -35.66
N LEU A 200 1.07 13.92 -35.56
CA LEU A 200 -0.24 14.31 -35.04
C LEU A 200 -1.39 13.95 -35.99
N THR A 201 -1.09 13.70 -37.27
CA THR A 201 -2.08 13.29 -38.28
C THR A 201 -2.74 11.94 -37.98
N ASN A 202 -2.07 11.09 -37.20
CA ASN A 202 -2.47 9.70 -36.99
C ASN A 202 -3.31 9.50 -35.72
N ILE A 203 -3.57 10.57 -34.97
CA ILE A 203 -4.34 10.54 -33.72
C ILE A 203 -5.72 9.90 -33.89
N PRO A 204 -6.54 10.24 -34.92
CA PRO A 204 -7.86 9.64 -35.08
C PRO A 204 -7.82 8.11 -35.14
N SER A 205 -6.84 7.54 -35.84
CA SER A 205 -6.66 6.10 -36.00
C SER A 205 -6.09 5.44 -34.74
N LEU A 206 -5.26 6.14 -33.96
CA LEU A 206 -4.80 5.63 -32.66
C LEU A 206 -5.94 5.64 -31.62
N LEU A 207 -6.81 6.66 -31.64
CA LEU A 207 -7.94 6.77 -30.71
C LEU A 207 -8.91 5.59 -30.81
N THR A 208 -9.03 4.94 -31.97
CA THR A 208 -9.90 3.77 -32.16
C THR A 208 -9.35 2.50 -31.50
N VAL A 209 -8.03 2.40 -31.32
CA VAL A 209 -7.33 1.22 -30.79
C VAL A 209 -6.75 1.44 -29.38
N LEU A 210 -7.12 2.51 -28.68
CA LEU A 210 -6.60 2.81 -27.34
C LEU A 210 -6.82 1.70 -26.30
N ASP A 211 -7.84 0.86 -26.45
CA ASP A 211 -8.10 -0.25 -25.52
C ASP A 211 -6.97 -1.31 -25.52
N THR A 212 -6.20 -1.42 -26.62
CA THR A 212 -5.07 -2.34 -26.74
C THR A 212 -3.72 -1.68 -26.45
N VAL A 213 -3.69 -0.40 -26.07
CA VAL A 213 -2.43 0.35 -25.89
C VAL A 213 -2.23 0.77 -24.43
N ARG A 214 -0.98 0.74 -23.97
CA ARG A 214 -0.53 1.36 -22.71
C ARG A 214 0.65 2.26 -22.98
N PHE A 215 0.64 3.46 -22.42
CA PHE A 215 1.74 4.40 -22.58
C PHE A 215 2.71 4.30 -21.40
N LYS A 216 3.99 4.07 -21.71
CA LYS A 216 5.08 4.14 -20.73
C LYS A 216 5.40 5.58 -20.35
N ARG A 217 5.45 6.45 -21.37
CA ARG A 217 5.49 7.92 -21.22
C ARG A 217 4.56 8.51 -22.27
N ILE A 218 3.86 9.58 -21.89
CA ILE A 218 2.94 10.29 -22.76
C ILE A 218 3.39 11.75 -22.91
N SER A 219 3.66 12.16 -24.14
CA SER A 219 4.06 13.55 -24.41
C SER A 219 2.88 14.51 -24.32
N ALA A 220 3.13 15.71 -23.79
CA ALA A 220 2.10 16.72 -23.64
C ALA A 220 1.49 17.17 -24.98
N ARG A 221 2.28 17.16 -26.07
CA ARG A 221 1.78 17.43 -27.44
C ARG A 221 0.67 16.45 -27.85
N PHE A 222 0.87 15.17 -27.52
CA PHE A 222 0.00 14.10 -27.95
C PHE A 222 -1.30 14.17 -27.18
N VAL A 223 -1.22 14.32 -25.85
CA VAL A 223 -2.40 14.51 -25.00
C VAL A 223 -3.21 15.72 -25.46
N ARG A 224 -2.57 16.88 -25.64
CA ARG A 224 -3.23 18.10 -26.13
C ARG A 224 -3.98 17.87 -27.44
N ALA A 225 -3.32 17.27 -28.43
CA ALA A 225 -3.94 17.02 -29.74
C ALA A 225 -5.03 15.94 -29.68
N ALA A 226 -4.86 14.89 -28.86
CA ALA A 226 -5.87 13.87 -28.62
C ALA A 226 -7.12 14.46 -27.93
N LEU A 227 -6.95 15.30 -26.91
CA LEU A 227 -8.05 16.00 -26.25
C LEU A 227 -8.80 16.92 -27.23
N LYS A 228 -8.07 17.70 -28.04
CA LYS A 228 -8.66 18.55 -29.08
C LYS A 228 -9.48 17.73 -30.09
N GLU A 229 -8.96 16.60 -30.56
CA GLU A 229 -9.68 15.75 -31.52
C GLU A 229 -10.92 15.07 -30.88
N ILE A 230 -10.82 14.61 -29.63
CA ILE A 230 -11.96 14.05 -28.89
C ILE A 230 -13.04 15.12 -28.65
N TYR A 231 -12.64 16.34 -28.27
CA TYR A 231 -13.52 17.48 -28.08
C TYR A 231 -14.23 17.85 -29.40
N ARG A 232 -13.48 17.93 -30.51
CA ARG A 232 -14.02 18.20 -31.85
C ARG A 232 -15.07 17.18 -32.27
N LYS A 233 -14.85 15.90 -31.95
CA LYS A 233 -15.79 14.80 -32.20
C LYS A 233 -16.90 14.66 -31.16
N ARG A 234 -16.86 15.43 -30.07
CA ARG A 234 -17.76 15.30 -28.91
C ARG A 234 -17.84 13.86 -28.36
N ALA A 235 -16.73 13.13 -28.45
CA ALA A 235 -16.69 11.70 -28.16
C ALA A 235 -16.22 11.39 -26.73
N GLY A 236 -17.00 11.77 -25.72
CA GLY A 236 -16.63 11.65 -24.29
C GLY A 236 -16.20 10.24 -23.85
N HIS A 237 -16.79 9.19 -24.44
CA HIS A 237 -16.42 7.79 -24.16
C HIS A 237 -14.95 7.45 -24.50
N LEU A 238 -14.30 8.22 -25.38
CA LEU A 238 -12.88 8.05 -25.70
C LEU A 238 -11.96 8.58 -24.59
N ILE A 239 -12.42 9.51 -23.74
CA ILE A 239 -11.64 10.03 -22.61
C ILE A 239 -11.30 8.91 -21.64
N ALA A 240 -12.28 8.06 -21.27
CA ALA A 240 -12.04 6.92 -20.41
C ALA A 240 -11.11 5.87 -21.03
N LYS A 241 -11.01 5.79 -22.36
CA LYS A 241 -10.02 4.94 -23.03
C LYS A 241 -8.62 5.56 -22.97
N LEU A 242 -8.52 6.85 -23.22
CA LEU A 242 -7.27 7.60 -23.17
C LEU A 242 -6.64 7.56 -21.77
N LEU A 243 -7.45 7.78 -20.73
CA LEU A 243 -7.01 7.73 -19.32
C LEU A 243 -6.55 6.33 -18.91
N ARG A 244 -7.28 5.27 -19.27
CA ARG A 244 -6.84 3.89 -19.02
C ARG A 244 -5.51 3.57 -19.71
N ALA A 245 -5.28 4.09 -20.91
CA ALA A 245 -4.02 3.93 -21.63
C ALA A 245 -2.88 4.76 -21.01
N SER A 246 -3.16 5.91 -20.39
CA SER A 246 -2.18 6.84 -19.81
C SER A 246 -1.99 6.72 -18.29
N ALA A 247 -2.50 5.67 -17.66
CA ALA A 247 -2.50 5.50 -16.20
C ALA A 247 -3.13 6.71 -15.46
N ASP A 248 -4.28 7.15 -15.98
CA ASP A 248 -5.11 8.25 -15.49
C ASP A 248 -4.43 9.63 -15.53
N LEU A 249 -3.29 9.75 -16.23
CA LEU A 249 -2.53 10.99 -16.37
C LEU A 249 -2.98 11.81 -17.58
N ILE A 250 -3.36 13.06 -17.35
CA ILE A 250 -3.44 14.12 -18.35
C ILE A 250 -2.21 15.01 -18.21
N ASN A 251 -1.27 14.86 -19.15
CA ASN A 251 -0.04 15.65 -19.17
C ASN A 251 -0.17 16.82 -20.16
N LEU A 252 -0.16 18.05 -19.66
CA LEU A 252 -0.22 19.28 -20.46
C LEU A 252 0.94 20.25 -20.14
N SER A 253 2.02 19.73 -19.55
CA SER A 253 3.19 20.51 -19.12
C SER A 253 3.91 21.25 -20.27
N MET A 254 4.63 22.33 -19.94
CA MET A 254 5.50 23.12 -20.83
C MET A 254 4.75 23.73 -22.03
N ARG A 255 3.56 24.31 -21.83
CA ARG A 255 2.70 24.79 -22.93
C ARG A 255 1.87 26.03 -22.58
N GLU A 256 1.74 26.91 -23.55
CA GLU A 256 0.65 27.89 -23.60
C GLU A 256 -0.64 27.17 -24.06
N LEU A 257 -1.66 27.22 -23.21
CA LEU A 257 -2.99 26.68 -23.49
C LEU A 257 -3.87 27.80 -24.04
N ASP A 258 -4.43 27.60 -25.22
CA ASP A 258 -5.45 28.51 -25.77
C ASP A 258 -6.84 28.17 -25.20
N SER A 259 -7.86 28.99 -25.50
CA SER A 259 -9.24 28.72 -25.05
C SER A 259 -9.77 27.37 -25.53
N THR A 260 -9.37 26.90 -26.73
CA THR A 260 -9.80 25.59 -27.24
C THR A 260 -9.15 24.43 -26.47
N ASP A 261 -7.90 24.59 -26.03
CA ASP A 261 -7.23 23.63 -25.16
C ASP A 261 -7.93 23.56 -23.79
N CYS A 262 -8.23 24.70 -23.19
CA CYS A 262 -8.91 24.77 -21.89
C CYS A 262 -10.31 24.13 -21.95
N ASN A 263 -11.07 24.41 -23.01
CA ASN A 263 -12.37 23.77 -23.25
C ASN A 263 -12.25 22.26 -23.46
N SER A 264 -11.22 21.80 -24.18
CA SER A 264 -10.98 20.37 -24.36
C SER A 264 -10.57 19.66 -23.07
N LEU A 265 -9.81 20.34 -22.20
CA LEU A 265 -9.46 19.87 -20.86
C LEU A 265 -10.69 19.81 -19.95
N CYS A 266 -11.51 20.87 -19.92
CA CYS A 266 -12.75 20.88 -19.14
C CYS A 266 -13.71 19.77 -19.61
N PHE A 267 -13.81 19.55 -20.92
CA PHE A 267 -14.58 18.43 -21.47
C PHE A 267 -14.01 17.09 -21.00
N ALA A 268 -12.68 16.91 -21.00
CA ALA A 268 -12.05 15.70 -20.48
C ALA A 268 -12.38 15.47 -19.00
N LEU A 269 -12.20 16.48 -18.15
CA LEU A 269 -12.48 16.43 -16.72
C LEU A 269 -13.97 16.19 -16.43
N HIS A 270 -14.88 16.64 -17.28
CA HIS A 270 -16.32 16.39 -17.13
C HIS A 270 -16.68 14.90 -17.32
N TYR A 271 -15.95 14.18 -18.19
CA TYR A 271 -16.18 12.76 -18.49
C TYR A 271 -15.21 11.82 -17.77
N SER A 272 -14.54 12.30 -16.72
CA SER A 272 -13.56 11.51 -15.96
C SER A 272 -13.61 11.81 -14.47
N ASP A 273 -13.00 10.92 -13.69
CA ASP A 273 -12.90 11.05 -12.23
C ASP A 273 -11.57 10.47 -11.75
N GLY A 274 -11.02 11.04 -10.69
CA GLY A 274 -9.72 10.66 -10.12
C GLY A 274 -8.52 10.90 -11.04
N VAL A 275 -8.57 11.92 -11.92
CA VAL A 275 -7.52 12.19 -12.90
C VAL A 275 -6.26 12.74 -12.25
N LYS A 276 -5.08 12.28 -12.69
CA LYS A 276 -3.80 12.93 -12.38
C LYS A 276 -3.53 14.00 -13.43
N LEU A 277 -3.49 15.26 -13.02
CA LEU A 277 -3.35 16.41 -13.92
C LEU A 277 -1.97 17.05 -13.74
N ASN A 278 -1.18 17.07 -14.81
CA ASN A 278 0.12 17.73 -14.83
C ASN A 278 0.10 19.00 -15.69
N LEU A 279 0.20 20.15 -15.03
CA LEU A 279 0.22 21.51 -15.58
C LEU A 279 1.54 22.24 -15.28
N LEU A 280 2.63 21.51 -15.00
CA LEU A 280 3.95 22.10 -14.77
C LEU A 280 4.43 22.87 -16.00
N ASN A 281 4.90 24.09 -15.80
CA ASN A 281 5.23 25.12 -16.78
C ASN A 281 4.15 25.36 -17.84
N SER A 282 2.87 25.27 -17.45
CA SER A 282 1.73 25.57 -18.33
C SER A 282 1.22 27.00 -18.08
N ILE A 283 0.92 27.72 -19.16
CA ILE A 283 0.32 29.06 -19.09
C ILE A 283 -1.16 28.94 -19.45
N ILE A 284 -2.02 29.30 -18.51
CA ILE A 284 -3.48 29.27 -18.66
C ILE A 284 -4.00 30.71 -18.67
N PRO A 285 -4.80 31.10 -19.68
CA PRO A 285 -5.47 32.39 -19.70
C PRO A 285 -6.34 32.60 -18.44
N ASN A 286 -6.26 33.78 -17.84
CA ASN A 286 -6.98 34.08 -16.58
C ASN A 286 -8.50 33.89 -16.72
N ASN A 287 -9.07 34.20 -17.89
CA ASN A 287 -10.49 34.02 -18.18
C ASN A 287 -10.95 32.55 -18.23
N GLU A 288 -10.03 31.60 -18.42
CA GLU A 288 -10.34 30.16 -18.49
C GLU A 288 -10.02 29.42 -17.19
N THR A 289 -9.26 30.05 -16.28
CA THR A 289 -8.80 29.41 -15.03
C THR A 289 -9.97 29.00 -14.13
N GLU A 290 -11.02 29.83 -14.06
CA GLU A 290 -12.24 29.55 -13.30
C GLU A 290 -12.93 28.24 -13.74
N ASN A 291 -12.98 27.98 -15.05
CA ASN A 291 -13.62 26.79 -15.60
C ASN A 291 -12.89 25.50 -15.18
N ILE A 292 -11.56 25.56 -15.13
CA ILE A 292 -10.72 24.43 -14.70
C ILE A 292 -10.84 24.22 -13.19
N VAL A 293 -10.78 25.30 -12.40
CA VAL A 293 -10.91 25.25 -10.93
C VAL A 293 -12.23 24.59 -10.53
N ARG A 294 -13.35 24.91 -11.19
CA ARG A 294 -14.67 24.27 -10.94
C ARG A 294 -14.66 22.74 -11.05
N LEU A 295 -13.75 22.17 -11.84
CA LEU A 295 -13.67 20.74 -12.11
C LEU A 295 -12.55 20.03 -11.34
N LEU A 296 -11.81 20.75 -10.48
CA LEU A 296 -10.72 20.15 -9.68
C LEU A 296 -11.19 19.07 -8.71
N GLN A 297 -12.46 19.04 -8.31
CA GLN A 297 -13.02 17.93 -7.51
C GLN A 297 -12.91 16.55 -8.20
N ARG A 298 -12.67 16.52 -9.53
CA ARG A 298 -12.44 15.29 -10.32
C ARG A 298 -10.96 14.93 -10.45
N VAL A 299 -10.07 15.74 -9.90
CA VAL A 299 -8.61 15.58 -9.99
C VAL A 299 -8.11 14.98 -8.68
N SER A 300 -7.36 13.87 -8.77
CA SER A 300 -6.79 13.18 -7.61
C SER A 300 -5.37 13.64 -7.28
N ASP A 301 -4.61 14.08 -8.27
CA ASP A 301 -3.22 14.54 -8.13
C ASP A 301 -2.98 15.70 -9.10
N LEU A 302 -2.68 16.88 -8.59
CA LEU A 302 -2.43 18.09 -9.35
C LEU A 302 -0.95 18.49 -9.23
N ARG A 303 -0.26 18.55 -10.36
CA ARG A 303 1.09 19.13 -10.45
C ARG A 303 1.02 20.47 -11.15
N ILE A 304 1.51 21.50 -10.48
CA ILE A 304 1.34 22.90 -10.88
C ILE A 304 2.53 23.71 -10.38
N ASP A 305 2.92 24.77 -11.10
CA ASP A 305 3.99 25.66 -10.62
C ASP A 305 3.46 26.75 -9.71
N ARG A 306 4.36 27.34 -8.92
CA ARG A 306 4.08 28.39 -7.94
C ARG A 306 3.23 29.56 -8.48
N LYS A 307 3.46 30.02 -9.72
CA LYS A 307 2.70 31.15 -10.31
C LYS A 307 1.26 30.76 -10.66
N LEU A 308 1.08 29.58 -11.27
CA LEU A 308 -0.26 29.10 -11.63
C LEU A 308 -1.03 28.66 -10.38
N LEU A 309 -0.35 28.13 -9.37
CA LEU A 309 -0.92 27.82 -8.05
C LEU A 309 -1.49 29.07 -7.38
N LEU A 310 -0.74 30.18 -7.36
CA LEU A 310 -1.25 31.47 -6.86
C LEU A 310 -2.50 31.92 -7.63
N ASN A 311 -2.51 31.78 -8.95
CA ASN A 311 -3.67 32.12 -9.75
C ASN A 311 -4.89 31.27 -9.39
N PHE A 312 -4.70 29.95 -9.21
CA PHE A 312 -5.76 29.03 -8.79
C PHE A 312 -6.32 29.40 -7.41
N LEU A 313 -5.47 29.79 -6.47
CA LEU A 313 -5.89 30.24 -5.14
C LEU A 313 -6.67 31.55 -5.19
N ARG A 314 -6.20 32.55 -5.95
CA ARG A 314 -6.92 33.82 -6.15
C ARG A 314 -8.31 33.61 -6.74
N VAL A 315 -8.40 32.77 -7.78
CA VAL A 315 -9.68 32.43 -8.43
C VAL A 315 -10.59 31.66 -7.47
N SER A 316 -10.05 30.68 -6.73
CA SER A 316 -10.80 29.93 -5.72
C SER A 316 -11.40 30.85 -4.65
N LYS A 317 -10.65 31.85 -4.18
CA LYS A 317 -11.13 32.89 -3.27
C LYS A 317 -12.25 33.73 -3.87
N GLY A 318 -12.12 34.15 -5.14
CA GLY A 318 -13.18 34.87 -5.84
C GLY A 318 -14.49 34.08 -5.94
N MET A 319 -14.38 32.75 -6.06
CA MET A 319 -15.51 31.82 -6.19
C MET A 319 -16.17 31.43 -4.87
N GLU A 320 -15.59 31.79 -3.71
CA GLU A 320 -16.13 31.49 -2.38
C GLU A 320 -17.58 31.99 -2.24
N LYS A 321 -17.84 33.21 -2.75
CA LYS A 321 -19.18 33.83 -2.75
C LYS A 321 -20.24 33.05 -3.55
N GLN A 322 -19.81 32.13 -4.41
CA GLN A 322 -20.67 31.29 -5.25
C GLN A 322 -20.86 29.88 -4.67
N GLY A 323 -20.37 29.60 -3.45
CA GLY A 323 -20.54 28.30 -2.78
C GLY A 323 -19.60 27.20 -3.29
N TYR A 324 -18.49 27.57 -3.96
CA TYR A 324 -17.49 26.60 -4.39
C TYR A 324 -16.72 26.02 -3.20
N SER A 325 -16.54 24.70 -3.18
CA SER A 325 -15.78 24.01 -2.14
C SER A 325 -14.28 24.18 -2.35
N MET A 326 -13.67 25.04 -1.53
CA MET A 326 -12.23 25.33 -1.55
C MET A 326 -11.33 24.11 -1.24
N SER A 327 -11.89 23.09 -0.56
CA SER A 327 -11.16 21.88 -0.20
C SER A 327 -10.80 21.01 -1.41
N ALA A 328 -11.47 21.17 -2.56
CA ALA A 328 -11.17 20.42 -3.77
C ALA A 328 -9.75 20.69 -4.28
N LEU A 329 -9.29 21.95 -4.22
CA LEU A 329 -7.93 22.32 -4.64
C LEU A 329 -6.89 21.71 -3.69
N LEU A 330 -7.11 21.77 -2.38
CA LEU A 330 -6.20 21.16 -1.39
C LEU A 330 -6.15 19.65 -1.52
N THR A 331 -7.30 19.01 -1.75
CA THR A 331 -7.37 17.56 -1.95
C THR A 331 -6.59 17.16 -3.19
N ALA A 332 -6.76 17.87 -4.30
CA ALA A 332 -6.00 17.62 -5.54
C ALA A 332 -4.48 17.84 -5.36
N LEU A 333 -4.07 18.74 -4.46
CA LEU A 333 -2.66 19.00 -4.12
C LEU A 333 -2.12 18.11 -2.98
N ASN A 334 -2.89 17.11 -2.53
CA ASN A 334 -2.54 16.26 -1.38
C ASN A 334 -2.18 17.06 -0.12
N TYR A 335 -2.91 18.15 0.14
CA TYR A 335 -2.68 19.06 1.27
C TYR A 335 -1.26 19.64 1.34
N LYS A 336 -0.57 19.75 0.20
CA LYS A 336 0.74 20.39 0.10
C LYS A 336 0.69 21.61 -0.83
N LEU A 337 0.90 22.79 -0.26
CA LEU A 337 1.04 24.05 -1.01
C LEU A 337 2.53 24.39 -1.13
N ASP A 338 3.10 24.12 -2.30
CA ASP A 338 4.53 24.33 -2.56
C ASP A 338 4.78 25.54 -3.47
N PHE A 339 5.35 26.60 -2.90
CA PHE A 339 5.74 27.82 -3.61
C PHE A 339 7.25 27.92 -3.86
N SER A 340 8.02 26.88 -3.53
CA SER A 340 9.47 26.87 -3.69
C SER A 340 9.92 26.91 -5.16
N GLY A 341 11.10 27.49 -5.40
CA GLY A 341 11.69 27.59 -6.75
C GLY A 341 12.11 26.25 -7.37
N HIS A 342 12.18 25.17 -6.59
CA HIS A 342 12.57 23.84 -7.05
C HIS A 342 11.50 23.12 -7.89
N SER A 343 10.26 23.61 -7.87
CA SER A 343 9.16 23.08 -8.71
C SER A 343 9.38 23.31 -10.21
N SER A 344 10.20 24.31 -10.58
CA SER A 344 10.47 24.70 -11.97
C SER A 344 11.83 24.25 -12.48
N ILE A 345 12.12 22.94 -12.49
CA ILE A 345 13.28 22.40 -13.23
C ILE A 345 12.84 22.03 -14.64
N SER A 346 12.94 22.97 -15.58
CA SER A 346 13.51 22.76 -16.93
C SER A 346 13.17 23.90 -17.90
N SER A 347 13.97 24.96 -17.92
CA SER A 347 14.22 25.71 -19.16
C SER A 347 15.61 25.35 -19.65
N GLY A 348 15.68 24.33 -20.49
CA GLY A 348 16.90 24.01 -21.22
C GLY A 348 17.12 25.02 -22.33
N ARG A 349 17.90 26.07 -22.03
CA ARG A 349 18.83 26.84 -22.89
C ARG A 349 18.92 28.28 -22.37
N PHE A 350 20.15 28.67 -22.02
CA PHE A 350 20.62 29.98 -21.54
C PHE A 350 20.39 30.31 -20.06
N GLY A 351 21.49 30.69 -19.40
CA GLY A 351 21.52 31.51 -18.18
C GLY A 351 21.39 30.77 -16.85
N GLN A 352 22.42 30.87 -16.01
CA GLN A 352 22.20 31.03 -14.58
C GLN A 352 21.41 32.34 -14.39
N GLU A 353 20.09 32.28 -14.52
CA GLU A 353 19.24 33.36 -14.03
C GLU A 353 18.93 33.02 -12.58
N ASN A 354 19.45 33.86 -11.67
CA ASN A 354 18.96 33.96 -10.31
C ASN A 354 17.44 34.13 -10.42
N ALA A 355 16.68 33.07 -10.18
CA ALA A 355 15.23 33.15 -10.26
C ALA A 355 14.77 34.11 -9.17
N ASP A 356 14.25 35.28 -9.57
CA ASP A 356 13.75 36.26 -8.61
C ASP A 356 12.79 35.58 -7.63
N PRO A 357 12.90 35.93 -6.32
CA PRO A 357 12.04 35.38 -5.30
C PRO A 357 10.58 35.73 -5.60
N LEU A 358 9.67 34.81 -5.29
CA LEU A 358 8.25 35.02 -5.52
C LEU A 358 7.71 36.03 -4.50
N SER A 359 7.28 37.21 -4.95
CA SER A 359 6.62 38.18 -4.07
C SER A 359 5.16 37.82 -3.81
N LEU A 360 4.82 37.62 -2.54
CA LEU A 360 3.47 37.33 -2.05
C LEU A 360 2.82 38.63 -1.59
N SER A 361 1.71 39.00 -2.24
CA SER A 361 0.91 40.16 -1.82
C SER A 361 -0.04 39.80 -0.68
N VAL A 362 -0.62 40.81 -0.02
CA VAL A 362 -1.71 40.62 0.96
C VAL A 362 -2.87 39.80 0.36
N MET A 363 -3.19 40.02 -0.93
CA MET A 363 -4.22 39.25 -1.62
C MET A 363 -3.87 37.77 -1.76
N ASP A 364 -2.59 37.45 -1.92
CA ASP A 364 -2.10 36.06 -2.01
C ASP A 364 -2.18 35.36 -0.67
N CYS A 365 -1.63 35.97 0.39
CA CYS A 365 -1.65 35.40 1.73
C CYS A 365 -3.07 35.24 2.26
N THR A 366 -3.97 36.18 1.96
CA THR A 366 -5.39 36.03 2.33
C THR A 366 -6.10 34.93 1.53
N ALA A 367 -5.71 34.66 0.27
CA ALA A 367 -6.25 33.52 -0.49
C ALA A 367 -5.73 32.18 0.04
N ILE A 368 -4.45 32.12 0.43
CA ILE A 368 -3.85 30.97 1.12
C ILE A 368 -4.58 30.72 2.45
N SER A 369 -4.80 31.77 3.25
CA SER A 369 -5.51 31.69 4.53
C SER A 369 -6.92 31.15 4.35
N SER A 370 -7.71 31.73 3.45
CA SER A 370 -9.10 31.28 3.23
C SER A 370 -9.18 29.82 2.82
N VAL A 371 -8.30 29.36 1.94
CA VAL A 371 -8.33 27.97 1.47
C VAL A 371 -7.94 27.00 2.60
N ILE A 372 -6.92 27.33 3.40
CA ILE A 372 -6.49 26.50 4.53
C ILE A 372 -7.49 26.53 5.69
N GLU A 373 -8.16 27.64 5.95
CA GLU A 373 -9.19 27.74 6.99
C GLU A 373 -10.32 26.75 6.78
N THR A 374 -10.74 26.56 5.51
CA THR A 374 -11.74 25.56 5.11
C THR A 374 -11.25 24.11 5.15
N SER A 375 -9.95 23.89 5.36
CA SER A 375 -9.37 22.55 5.45
C SER A 375 -9.69 21.86 6.78
N VAL A 376 -9.99 20.56 6.68
CA VAL A 376 -10.15 19.64 7.81
C VAL A 376 -8.82 18.97 8.18
N CYS A 377 -7.87 18.89 7.23
CA CYS A 377 -6.57 18.27 7.43
C CYS A 377 -5.46 19.32 7.62
N HIS A 378 -4.40 18.93 8.33
CA HIS A 378 -3.18 19.72 8.40
C HIS A 378 -2.56 19.86 7.01
N THR A 379 -2.17 21.09 6.65
CA THR A 379 -1.63 21.42 5.33
C THR A 379 -0.14 21.69 5.43
N GLU A 380 0.68 21.11 4.56
CA GLU A 380 2.09 21.49 4.43
C GLU A 380 2.20 22.74 3.56
N LEU A 381 2.73 23.83 4.12
CA LEU A 381 2.93 25.10 3.42
C LEU A 381 4.43 25.36 3.26
N VAL A 382 4.90 25.38 2.01
CA VAL A 382 6.32 25.55 1.66
C VAL A 382 6.53 26.89 0.98
N LEU A 383 7.26 27.79 1.64
CA LEU A 383 7.53 29.18 1.25
C LEU A 383 9.03 29.47 1.08
N TYR A 384 9.84 28.46 0.69
CA TYR A 384 11.22 28.73 0.28
C TYR A 384 11.25 29.68 -0.94
N ASP A 385 12.28 30.52 -1.02
CA ASP A 385 12.46 31.52 -2.10
C ASP A 385 11.26 32.47 -2.32
N CYS A 386 10.50 32.75 -1.27
CA CYS A 386 9.40 33.72 -1.27
C CYS A 386 9.81 35.00 -0.53
N GLN A 387 9.24 36.13 -0.96
CA GLN A 387 9.30 37.42 -0.27
C GLN A 387 7.88 37.88 0.02
N ALA A 388 7.66 38.48 1.18
CA ALA A 388 6.36 39.02 1.55
C ALA A 388 6.56 40.24 2.44
N ASP A 389 5.65 41.19 2.35
CA ASP A 389 5.64 42.35 3.24
C ASP A 389 5.00 41.95 4.57
N ASP A 390 5.30 42.70 5.64
CA ASP A 390 4.80 42.46 7.00
C ASP A 390 3.28 42.25 7.05
N SER A 391 2.51 43.13 6.39
CA SER A 391 1.05 43.02 6.34
C SER A 391 0.54 41.77 5.60
N ALA A 392 1.32 41.22 4.68
CA ALA A 392 0.98 39.98 3.98
C ALA A 392 1.25 38.76 4.88
N LEU A 393 2.34 38.76 5.65
CA LEU A 393 2.64 37.71 6.62
C LEU A 393 1.67 37.69 7.80
N GLU A 394 1.18 38.85 8.23
CA GLU A 394 0.16 38.97 9.27
C GLU A 394 -1.10 38.13 8.95
N CYS A 395 -1.45 38.03 7.66
CA CYS A 395 -2.61 37.26 7.20
C CYS A 395 -2.44 35.74 7.36
N LEU A 396 -1.22 35.24 7.61
CA LEU A 396 -0.96 33.81 7.76
C LEU A 396 -1.02 33.33 9.22
N PHE A 397 -0.87 34.21 10.22
CA PHE A 397 -0.95 33.81 11.64
C PHE A 397 -2.23 33.05 12.03
N PRO A 398 -3.44 33.41 11.54
CA PRO A 398 -4.67 32.69 11.89
C PRO A 398 -4.65 31.20 11.52
N ILE A 399 -3.92 30.82 10.47
CA ILE A 399 -3.90 29.44 9.96
C ILE A 399 -2.74 28.59 10.48
N LEU A 400 -1.73 29.19 11.13
CA LEU A 400 -0.50 28.47 11.51
C LEU A 400 -0.78 27.22 12.36
N HIS A 401 -1.80 27.25 13.20
CA HIS A 401 -2.21 26.09 14.01
C HIS A 401 -2.70 24.87 13.19
N LYS A 402 -2.98 25.01 11.89
CA LYS A 402 -3.38 23.93 10.97
C LYS A 402 -2.28 23.60 9.95
N VAL A 403 -1.11 24.20 10.04
CA VAL A 403 -0.11 24.16 8.97
C VAL A 403 1.20 23.60 9.46
N HIS A 404 1.82 22.70 8.71
CA HIS A 404 3.24 22.42 8.84
C HIS A 404 4.02 23.40 7.95
N LEU A 405 4.72 24.34 8.56
CA LEU A 405 5.34 25.47 7.86
C LEU A 405 6.80 25.18 7.53
N ARG A 406 7.17 25.38 6.26
CA ARG A 406 8.55 25.34 5.79
C ARG A 406 8.87 26.64 5.08
N LEU A 407 9.86 27.37 5.56
CA LEU A 407 10.16 28.72 5.09
C LEU A 407 11.67 28.96 5.07
N SER A 408 12.09 29.99 4.35
CA SER A 408 13.49 30.45 4.38
C SER A 408 13.78 31.18 5.69
N ASN A 409 15.03 31.13 6.14
CA ASN A 409 15.43 31.76 7.42
C ASN A 409 15.12 33.27 7.43
N GLY A 410 15.18 33.94 6.27
CA GLY A 410 14.78 35.35 6.13
C GLY A 410 13.29 35.60 6.46
N LEU A 411 12.37 34.76 5.97
CA LEU A 411 10.96 34.85 6.31
C LEU A 411 10.71 34.48 7.79
N LEU A 412 11.44 33.50 8.34
CA LEU A 412 11.35 33.16 9.76
C LEU A 412 11.67 34.36 10.65
N CYS A 413 12.77 35.06 10.36
CA CYS A 413 13.16 36.26 11.10
C CYS A 413 12.12 37.38 11.01
N GLN A 414 11.43 37.51 9.87
CA GLN A 414 10.31 38.45 9.73
C GLN A 414 9.12 38.04 10.61
N PHE A 415 8.73 36.76 10.61
CA PHE A 415 7.69 36.24 11.52
C PHE A 415 8.02 36.52 12.98
N LEU A 416 9.27 36.26 13.40
CA LEU A 416 9.75 36.56 14.76
C LEU A 416 9.67 38.06 15.07
N THR A 417 10.07 38.91 14.13
CA THR A 417 10.01 40.37 14.31
C THR A 417 8.57 40.88 14.45
N LEU A 418 7.64 40.32 13.68
CA LEU A 418 6.20 40.64 13.77
C LEU A 418 5.58 40.27 15.11
N ILE A 419 5.95 39.11 15.66
CA ILE A 419 5.49 38.68 16.99
C ILE A 419 5.86 39.73 18.05
N LEU A 420 7.10 40.22 18.01
CA LEU A 420 7.62 41.18 18.98
C LEU A 420 7.00 42.58 18.83
N ASN A 421 6.73 43.01 17.60
CA ASN A 421 6.16 44.32 17.31
C ASN A 421 4.64 44.40 17.56
N SER A 422 3.99 43.25 17.76
CA SER A 422 2.55 43.18 18.04
C SER A 422 2.21 43.41 19.52
N PRO A 423 0.96 43.80 19.86
CA PRO A 423 0.54 43.93 21.26
C PRO A 423 0.66 42.60 22.01
N MET A 424 1.07 42.63 23.29
CA MET A 424 1.37 41.44 24.12
C MET A 424 0.36 40.28 24.01
N ALA A 425 -0.94 40.58 23.99
CA ALA A 425 -1.99 39.56 23.87
C ALA A 425 -1.99 38.84 22.50
N MET A 426 -1.58 39.52 21.43
CA MET A 426 -1.38 38.93 20.11
C MET A 426 -0.03 38.22 20.01
N SER A 427 1.04 38.80 20.55
CA SER A 427 2.38 38.18 20.56
C SER A 427 2.35 36.77 21.11
N LEU A 428 1.70 36.54 22.26
CA LEU A 428 1.59 35.22 22.87
C LEU A 428 0.80 34.23 21.99
N LYS A 429 -0.30 34.70 21.38
CA LYS A 429 -1.11 33.86 20.48
C LYS A 429 -0.32 33.50 19.22
N TRP A 430 0.38 34.47 18.64
CA TRP A 430 1.17 34.29 17.42
C TRP A 430 2.37 33.39 17.67
N ALA A 431 3.06 33.56 18.80
CA ALA A 431 4.14 32.69 19.22
C ALA A 431 3.68 31.23 19.39
N SER A 432 2.56 31.01 20.10
CA SER A 432 1.97 29.67 20.24
C SER A 432 1.48 29.07 18.92
N SER A 433 0.99 29.90 17.99
CA SER A 433 0.53 29.42 16.69
C SER A 433 1.71 29.06 15.78
N LEU A 434 2.77 29.87 15.81
CA LEU A 434 4.01 29.61 15.09
C LEU A 434 4.72 28.38 15.65
N SER A 435 4.78 28.20 16.98
CA SER A 435 5.43 27.04 17.60
C SER A 435 4.80 25.71 17.18
N LYS A 436 3.47 25.69 17.00
CA LYS A 436 2.74 24.51 16.49
C LYS A 436 2.98 24.24 15.00
N ALA A 437 3.28 25.30 14.24
CA ALA A 437 3.53 25.19 12.82
C ALA A 437 4.96 24.75 12.49
N LEU A 438 5.90 25.15 13.34
CA LEU A 438 7.30 24.74 13.31
C LEU A 438 7.38 23.28 13.77
N GLY A 439 7.85 22.40 12.88
CA GLY A 439 7.97 20.98 13.19
C GLY A 439 9.11 20.66 14.16
N LYS A 440 9.60 19.43 14.10
CA LYS A 440 10.66 18.94 15.00
C LYS A 440 12.04 19.55 14.78
N GLN A 441 12.24 20.22 13.65
CA GLN A 441 13.53 20.77 13.24
C GLN A 441 13.37 22.25 12.93
N LEU A 442 14.21 23.07 13.57
CA LEU A 442 14.31 24.50 13.33
C LEU A 442 15.74 24.83 12.94
N ASP A 443 15.90 25.34 11.72
CA ASP A 443 17.19 25.76 11.20
C ASP A 443 17.19 27.27 10.99
N LEU A 444 18.10 27.95 11.69
CA LEU A 444 18.35 29.38 11.59
C LEU A 444 19.82 29.66 11.24
N SER A 445 20.57 28.66 10.77
CA SER A 445 21.99 28.83 10.48
C SER A 445 22.26 29.99 9.53
N ASP A 446 23.43 30.60 9.70
CA ASP A 446 23.92 31.69 8.87
C ASP A 446 22.97 32.91 8.82
N THR A 447 22.09 33.07 9.82
CA THR A 447 21.25 34.26 9.97
C THR A 447 21.64 35.07 11.20
N PRO A 448 21.96 36.36 11.06
CA PRO A 448 22.34 37.19 12.20
C PRO A 448 21.12 37.42 13.09
N LEU A 449 21.16 36.88 14.30
CA LEU A 449 20.13 37.05 15.30
C LEU A 449 20.56 38.11 16.30
N ASN A 450 19.87 39.26 16.27
CA ASN A 450 20.08 40.29 17.29
C ASN A 450 19.30 39.95 18.58
N TYR A 451 19.60 40.66 19.67
CA TYR A 451 18.98 40.44 20.98
C TYR A 451 17.44 40.48 20.94
N ARG A 452 16.84 41.36 20.13
CA ARG A 452 15.37 41.45 19.94
C ARG A 452 14.80 40.20 19.26
N THR A 453 15.47 39.69 18.23
CA THR A 453 15.05 38.45 17.55
C THR A 453 15.18 37.25 18.49
N CYS A 454 16.20 37.22 19.36
CA CYS A 454 16.34 36.20 20.40
C CYS A 454 15.22 36.28 21.46
N GLU A 455 14.79 37.48 21.86
CA GLU A 455 13.63 37.68 22.75
C GLU A 455 12.34 37.13 22.13
N SER A 456 12.13 37.33 20.83
CA SER A 456 10.98 36.74 20.13
C SER A 456 11.10 35.21 19.98
N LEU A 457 12.30 34.72 19.66
CA LEU A 457 12.56 33.28 19.59
C LEU A 457 12.30 32.60 20.94
N GLN A 458 12.67 33.24 22.04
CA GLN A 458 12.36 32.79 23.40
C GLN A 458 10.85 32.58 23.59
N LEU A 459 10.03 33.57 23.22
CA LEU A 459 8.57 33.48 23.31
C LEU A 459 7.99 32.34 22.46
N VAL A 460 8.59 32.04 21.30
CA VAL A 460 8.17 30.89 20.48
C VAL A 460 8.57 29.58 21.16
N LEU A 461 9.82 29.49 21.65
CA LEU A 461 10.36 28.31 22.32
C LEU A 461 9.60 27.95 23.60
N ASP A 462 9.05 28.93 24.31
CA ASP A 462 8.15 28.71 25.46
C ASP A 462 7.01 27.73 25.14
N TYR A 463 6.44 27.84 23.94
CA TYR A 463 5.33 27.04 23.44
C TYR A 463 5.77 25.89 22.53
N THR A 464 7.07 25.60 22.40
CA THR A 464 7.55 24.43 21.66
C THR A 464 7.66 23.22 22.58
N GLU A 465 6.98 22.13 22.20
CA GLU A 465 7.04 20.83 22.89
C GLU A 465 7.63 19.72 21.99
N GLU A 466 7.54 19.86 20.66
CA GLU A 466 7.97 18.82 19.71
C GLU A 466 9.35 19.07 19.07
N LEU A 467 9.99 20.21 19.36
CA LEU A 467 11.25 20.61 18.74
C LEU A 467 12.42 19.78 19.28
N THR A 468 13.02 18.95 18.42
CA THR A 468 14.16 18.07 18.78
C THR A 468 15.50 18.60 18.30
N ASP A 469 15.53 19.30 17.17
CA ASP A 469 16.75 19.77 16.53
C ASP A 469 16.67 21.30 16.36
N LEU A 470 17.62 22.02 16.94
CA LEU A 470 17.75 23.47 16.79
C LEU A 470 19.16 23.80 16.29
N ASN A 471 19.24 24.35 15.08
CA ASN A 471 20.47 24.83 14.49
C ASN A 471 20.53 26.36 14.54
N LEU A 472 21.47 26.87 15.31
CA LEU A 472 21.77 28.28 15.52
C LEU A 472 23.25 28.58 15.20
N SER A 473 23.85 27.82 14.28
CA SER A 473 25.23 28.02 13.86
C SER A 473 25.41 29.32 13.06
N HIS A 474 26.52 30.02 13.27
CA HIS A 474 26.86 31.27 12.59
C HIS A 474 25.78 32.36 12.71
N CYS A 475 25.13 32.45 13.87
CA CYS A 475 24.02 33.37 14.13
C CYS A 475 24.41 34.67 14.87
N GLN A 476 25.69 34.89 15.20
CA GLN A 476 26.17 36.01 16.02
C GLN A 476 25.55 36.03 17.44
N ILE A 477 25.29 34.85 17.99
CA ILE A 477 24.75 34.72 19.36
C ILE A 477 25.84 35.10 20.36
N THR A 478 25.52 36.06 21.22
CA THR A 478 26.37 36.49 22.34
C THR A 478 25.92 35.83 23.64
N ASP A 479 26.73 35.88 24.70
CA ASP A 479 26.35 35.40 26.03
C ASP A 479 25.02 35.99 26.54
N ALA A 480 24.73 37.25 26.22
CA ALA A 480 23.48 37.90 26.61
C ALA A 480 22.25 37.33 25.87
N CYS A 481 22.41 36.93 24.60
CA CYS A 481 21.36 36.23 23.86
C CYS A 481 21.18 34.80 24.39
N LEU A 482 22.28 34.14 24.78
CA LEU A 482 22.25 32.81 25.34
C LEU A 482 21.52 32.77 26.69
N ASP A 483 21.66 33.82 27.52
CA ASP A 483 20.92 33.96 28.78
C ASP A 483 19.39 33.88 28.60
N LEU A 484 18.87 34.44 27.51
CA LEU A 484 17.44 34.40 27.18
C LEU A 484 16.98 33.01 26.76
N LEU A 485 17.80 32.31 25.96
CA LEU A 485 17.42 31.03 25.36
C LEU A 485 17.64 29.85 26.32
N ALA A 486 18.66 29.93 27.18
CA ALA A 486 19.12 28.85 28.05
C ALA A 486 18.00 28.09 28.81
N PRO A 487 16.98 28.75 29.40
CA PRO A 487 15.90 28.06 30.11
C PRO A 487 15.07 27.11 29.23
N HIS A 488 15.06 27.32 27.92
CA HIS A 488 14.22 26.59 26.96
C HIS A 488 15.00 25.53 26.16
N LEU A 489 16.34 25.60 26.17
CA LEU A 489 17.21 24.65 25.46
C LEU A 489 17.18 23.25 26.08
N ASN A 490 16.69 23.13 27.31
CA ASN A 490 16.55 21.84 28.00
C ASN A 490 15.57 20.87 27.29
N LYS A 491 14.67 21.37 26.45
CA LYS A 491 13.73 20.55 25.67
C LYS A 491 14.31 20.04 24.36
N ILE A 492 15.55 20.39 24.01
CA ILE A 492 16.14 20.15 22.68
C ILE A 492 17.10 18.96 22.75
N MET A 493 17.02 18.04 21.79
CA MET A 493 17.87 16.85 21.73
C MET A 493 19.23 17.15 21.09
N ASN A 494 19.23 17.86 19.96
CA ASN A 494 20.42 18.25 19.20
C ASN A 494 20.46 19.78 19.05
N LEU A 495 21.50 20.41 19.57
CA LEU A 495 21.69 21.84 19.53
C LEU A 495 23.01 22.19 18.84
N ASP A 496 22.96 22.97 17.77
CA ASP A 496 24.16 23.49 17.11
C ASP A 496 24.32 24.99 17.36
N LEU A 497 25.39 25.38 18.04
CA LEU A 497 25.79 26.76 18.34
C LEU A 497 27.17 27.08 17.74
N THR A 498 27.60 26.35 16.71
CA THR A 498 28.91 26.52 16.06
C THR A 498 29.08 27.93 15.50
N GLY A 499 30.26 28.53 15.63
CA GLY A 499 30.58 29.79 14.94
C GLY A 499 29.87 31.03 15.46
N ASN A 500 29.61 31.10 16.78
CA ASN A 500 28.99 32.24 17.46
C ASN A 500 29.98 33.01 18.36
N ASP A 501 29.52 34.06 19.03
CA ASP A 501 30.30 34.93 19.91
C ASP A 501 30.12 34.53 21.40
N ILE A 502 30.05 33.22 21.68
CA ILE A 502 29.86 32.68 23.03
C ILE A 502 31.22 32.57 23.75
N THR A 503 31.29 33.06 25.00
CA THR A 503 32.49 32.97 25.85
C THR A 503 32.35 31.91 26.93
N ASP A 504 33.40 31.69 27.72
CA ASP A 504 33.39 30.76 28.87
C ASP A 504 32.23 31.06 29.85
N LYS A 505 31.82 32.34 30.00
CA LYS A 505 30.67 32.72 30.83
C LYS A 505 29.35 32.21 30.27
N GLY A 506 29.15 32.28 28.95
CA GLY A 506 27.97 31.74 28.29
C GLY A 506 27.89 30.22 28.43
N VAL A 507 29.03 29.53 28.28
CA VAL A 507 29.11 28.07 28.47
C VAL A 507 28.74 27.67 29.90
N GLN A 508 29.25 28.37 30.93
CA GLN A 508 28.91 28.10 32.33
C GLN A 508 27.39 28.20 32.60
N ARG A 509 26.73 29.20 31.99
CA ARG A 509 25.28 29.38 32.12
C ARG A 509 24.50 28.32 31.38
N LEU A 510 24.95 27.91 30.20
CA LEU A 510 24.36 26.79 29.46
C LEU A 510 24.47 25.49 30.27
N CYS A 511 25.62 25.22 30.89
CA CYS A 511 25.81 24.07 31.78
C CYS A 511 24.85 24.12 32.99
N SER A 512 24.72 25.30 33.61
CA SER A 512 23.81 25.50 34.75
C SER A 512 22.33 25.28 34.36
N ALA A 513 21.93 25.70 33.16
CA ALA A 513 20.56 25.51 32.66
C ALA A 513 20.26 24.05 32.25
N LEU A 514 21.29 23.27 31.94
CA LEU A 514 21.20 21.86 31.53
C LEU A 514 21.53 20.88 32.67
N GLU A 515 21.78 21.38 33.87
CA GLU A 515 22.07 20.58 35.05
C GLU A 515 20.88 19.66 35.37
N GLY A 516 21.12 18.34 35.41
CA GLY A 516 20.07 17.33 35.63
C GLY A 516 19.21 16.97 34.42
N ASN A 517 19.50 17.53 33.23
CA ASN A 517 18.80 17.18 32.00
C ASN A 517 19.38 15.92 31.36
N SER A 518 18.58 14.89 31.07
CA SER A 518 19.01 13.67 30.35
C SER A 518 18.51 13.59 28.90
N PHE A 519 17.74 14.58 28.44
CA PHE A 519 17.10 14.63 27.13
C PHE A 519 18.03 15.18 26.03
N THR A 520 18.75 16.27 26.31
CA THR A 520 19.74 16.84 25.38
C THR A 520 20.91 15.89 25.22
N LYS A 521 21.21 15.49 23.97
CA LYS A 521 22.25 14.50 23.63
C LYS A 521 23.50 15.15 23.03
N THR A 522 23.32 16.13 22.14
CA THR A 522 24.43 16.75 21.42
C THR A 522 24.36 18.26 21.47
N ILE A 523 25.49 18.89 21.80
CA ILE A 523 25.68 20.34 21.78
C ILE A 523 26.99 20.65 21.06
N CYS A 524 26.92 21.29 19.89
CA CYS A 524 28.09 21.74 19.15
C CYS A 524 28.44 23.19 19.49
N LEU A 525 29.66 23.41 19.99
CA LEU A 525 30.18 24.74 20.36
C LEU A 525 31.47 25.09 19.62
N CYS A 526 31.74 24.42 18.49
CA CYS A 526 32.92 24.68 17.66
C CYS A 526 32.99 26.16 17.23
N ASP A 527 34.19 26.66 16.96
CA ASP A 527 34.41 28.02 16.44
C ASP A 527 33.76 29.16 17.26
N ASN A 528 33.75 29.06 18.59
CA ASN A 528 33.34 30.10 19.54
C ASN A 528 34.53 30.73 20.28
N GLN A 529 34.30 31.78 21.08
CA GLN A 529 35.32 32.51 21.85
C GLN A 529 35.61 31.88 23.24
N ILE A 530 35.74 30.55 23.27
CA ILE A 530 35.92 29.77 24.50
C ILE A 530 37.42 29.58 24.76
N THR A 531 37.90 30.01 25.93
CA THR A 531 39.33 29.98 26.29
C THR A 531 39.68 28.88 27.29
N GLU A 532 38.75 28.48 28.16
CA GLU A 532 38.96 27.45 29.19
C GLU A 532 38.27 26.13 28.81
N THR A 533 38.97 25.29 28.04
CA THR A 533 38.50 23.94 27.64
C THR A 533 38.33 22.95 28.81
N GLY A 534 38.81 23.28 30.01
CA GLY A 534 38.76 22.42 31.19
C GLY A 534 37.35 22.13 31.71
N LEU A 535 36.40 23.04 31.50
CA LEU A 535 34.98 22.87 31.89
C LEU A 535 34.19 21.96 30.94
N LEU A 536 34.64 21.80 29.69
CA LEU A 536 33.96 21.04 28.65
C LEU A 536 34.38 19.55 28.63
N MET A 537 35.54 19.21 29.20
CA MET A 537 36.08 17.84 29.15
C MET A 537 35.37 16.85 30.09
N GLU A 538 34.53 17.32 31.03
CA GLU A 538 33.81 16.44 31.96
C GLU A 538 32.45 15.95 31.43
N GLU A 539 31.86 16.61 30.42
CA GLU A 539 30.53 16.24 29.88
C GLU A 539 30.58 15.70 28.44
N ALA A 540 30.19 14.43 28.27
CA ALA A 540 30.22 13.71 26.98
C ALA A 540 29.30 14.31 25.88
N ARG A 541 28.50 15.33 26.19
CA ARG A 541 27.50 15.93 25.29
C ARG A 541 28.03 17.09 24.45
N PHE A 542 29.16 17.69 24.85
CA PHE A 542 29.75 18.82 24.15
C PHE A 542 30.72 18.36 23.07
N VAL A 543 30.53 18.83 21.84
CA VAL A 543 31.47 18.66 20.74
C VAL A 543 32.21 19.98 20.55
N THR A 544 33.52 19.99 20.84
CA THR A 544 34.42 21.12 20.56
C THR A 544 35.63 20.65 19.76
N LEU A 545 35.93 21.33 18.66
CA LEU A 545 37.16 21.14 17.89
C LEU A 545 37.97 22.44 18.01
N HIS A 546 39.20 22.33 18.52
CA HIS A 546 40.10 23.48 18.69
C HIS A 546 41.10 23.56 17.52
N ALA A 547 41.39 24.78 17.08
CA ALA A 547 42.21 25.14 15.90
C ALA A 547 43.73 24.87 16.03
N GLY A 548 44.15 23.81 16.72
CA GLY A 548 45.56 23.55 17.07
C GLY A 548 46.36 22.67 16.10
N THR A 549 45.73 21.92 15.20
CA THR A 549 46.43 20.90 14.38
C THR A 549 46.54 21.29 12.91
N MET A 550 47.12 22.46 12.64
CA MET A 550 47.58 22.84 11.30
C MET A 550 49.05 23.24 11.34
N ARG A 551 49.94 22.24 11.41
CA ARG A 551 51.30 22.35 10.86
C ARG A 551 51.67 21.04 10.19
N HIS A 552 51.28 20.90 8.92
CA HIS A 552 52.09 20.42 7.79
C HIS A 552 51.20 20.03 6.60
N ALA A 553 50.80 21.01 5.78
CA ALA A 553 50.88 20.94 4.31
C ALA A 553 50.52 22.31 3.71
N LYS A 554 51.36 22.76 2.78
CA LYS A 554 51.35 24.09 2.17
C LYS A 554 50.10 24.34 1.31
N GLN A 555 49.53 25.54 1.42
CA GLN A 555 48.73 26.17 0.36
C GLN A 555 49.62 26.70 -0.77
N PRO A 556 49.05 26.85 -1.99
CA PRO A 556 48.97 28.21 -2.54
C PRO A 556 47.62 28.57 -3.21
N ASN A 557 47.07 29.71 -2.76
CA ASN A 557 46.43 30.86 -3.43
C ASN A 557 45.33 30.74 -4.52
N ASN A 558 44.17 31.33 -4.17
CA ASN A 558 43.26 32.27 -4.91
C ASN A 558 43.09 32.12 -6.44
N SER A 559 41.90 32.12 -7.04
CA SER A 559 40.59 32.70 -6.71
C SER A 559 39.49 32.09 -7.60
N VAL A 560 38.22 32.37 -7.27
CA VAL A 560 36.93 31.88 -7.84
C VAL A 560 36.36 30.67 -7.10
N THR A 561 35.54 30.95 -6.08
CA THR A 561 34.62 29.97 -5.47
C THR A 561 33.55 29.58 -6.49
N LYS A 562 33.88 28.56 -7.29
CA LYS A 562 32.95 27.85 -8.16
C LYS A 562 32.31 26.71 -7.38
N TYR A 563 31.00 26.84 -7.18
CA TYR A 563 30.07 25.72 -7.13
C TYR A 563 30.45 24.67 -8.20
N VAL A 564 30.46 23.40 -7.79
CA VAL A 564 29.88 22.21 -8.45
C VAL A 564 30.63 20.95 -8.03
N GLY A 565 29.90 20.05 -7.35
CA GLY A 565 29.85 18.66 -7.77
C GLY A 565 30.66 17.64 -7.00
N SER A 566 30.21 17.28 -5.79
CA SER A 566 30.35 15.91 -5.29
C SER A 566 29.35 15.63 -4.17
N GLN A 567 28.23 15.05 -4.61
CA GLN A 567 27.42 14.04 -3.91
C GLN A 567 27.45 14.12 -2.38
N SER A 568 26.42 14.76 -1.83
CA SER A 568 25.85 14.30 -0.58
C SER A 568 25.54 12.81 -0.72
N ARG A 569 26.44 11.99 -0.20
CA ARG A 569 26.05 10.73 0.43
C ARG A 569 25.17 11.13 1.59
N MET A 570 23.87 11.29 1.31
CA MET A 570 22.87 10.83 2.26
C MET A 570 23.33 9.43 2.66
N GLU A 571 23.68 9.25 3.91
CA GLU A 571 23.52 7.95 4.53
C GLU A 571 22.03 7.62 4.40
N GLU A 572 21.69 6.99 3.27
CA GLU A 572 20.59 6.06 3.18
C GLU A 572 20.79 5.11 4.36
N THR A 573 20.13 5.42 5.46
CA THR A 573 19.63 4.38 6.34
C THR A 573 18.80 3.51 5.42
N ARG A 574 19.41 2.45 4.91
CA ARG A 574 18.77 1.41 4.11
C ARG A 574 17.73 0.76 5.02
N MET A 575 16.58 1.41 5.14
CA MET A 575 15.32 0.72 5.36
C MET A 575 15.12 -0.11 4.09
N THR A 576 15.57 -1.34 4.24
CA THR A 576 15.32 -2.51 3.43
C THR A 576 14.06 -2.39 2.59
N SER A 577 14.28 -2.44 1.28
CA SER A 577 13.34 -2.88 0.23
C SER A 577 12.04 -2.10 0.07
N LYS A 578 11.75 -1.76 -1.19
CA LYS A 578 10.38 -1.72 -1.71
C LYS A 578 9.66 -3.03 -1.36
N ARG A 579 9.13 -3.17 -0.16
CA ARG A 579 7.95 -4.00 0.05
C ARG A 579 6.81 -3.20 -0.55
N GLN A 580 6.50 -3.57 -1.79
CA GLN A 580 5.18 -3.51 -2.39
C GLN A 580 4.05 -3.13 -1.41
N ASP A 581 3.15 -2.25 -1.84
CA ASP A 581 1.80 -2.05 -1.30
C ASP A 581 0.97 -3.37 -1.36
N GLN A 582 1.46 -4.44 -0.73
CA GLN A 582 0.75 -5.69 -0.57
C GLN A 582 -0.05 -5.60 0.73
N MET A 583 -1.37 -5.51 0.57
CA MET A 583 -2.32 -5.61 1.66
C MET A 583 -2.22 -7.01 2.29
N GLU A 584 -1.74 -7.08 3.53
CA GLU A 584 -1.59 -8.33 4.27
C GLU A 584 -2.92 -8.72 4.91
N GLN A 585 -3.33 -9.99 4.79
CA GLN A 585 -4.58 -10.47 5.39
C GLN A 585 -4.31 -11.21 6.69
N PHE A 586 -5.07 -10.90 7.74
CA PHE A 586 -4.96 -11.55 9.04
C PHE A 586 -6.30 -12.09 9.55
N ASP A 587 -6.22 -13.03 10.48
CA ASP A 587 -7.35 -13.48 11.30
C ASP A 587 -7.22 -12.84 12.69
N PRO A 588 -8.24 -12.11 13.19
CA PRO A 588 -8.16 -11.45 14.49
C PRO A 588 -8.23 -12.44 15.65
N GLU A 589 -7.61 -12.08 16.77
CA GLU A 589 -7.90 -12.68 18.07
C GLU A 589 -9.34 -12.30 18.45
N LEU A 590 -10.15 -13.29 18.85
CA LEU A 590 -11.57 -13.11 19.18
C LEU A 590 -11.78 -13.27 20.69
N GLU A 591 -12.43 -12.29 21.30
CA GLU A 591 -12.87 -12.34 22.69
C GLU A 591 -14.39 -12.08 22.72
N VAL A 592 -15.16 -13.01 23.29
CA VAL A 592 -16.63 -12.92 23.33
C VAL A 592 -17.06 -12.61 24.75
N ASN A 593 -17.59 -11.41 24.97
CA ASN A 593 -18.05 -10.93 26.28
C ASN A 593 -19.54 -10.57 26.19
N ASN A 594 -20.40 -11.30 26.92
CA ASN A 594 -21.85 -11.08 26.96
C ASN A 594 -22.52 -10.95 25.58
N GLY A 595 -22.16 -11.82 24.62
CA GLY A 595 -22.70 -11.81 23.25
C GLY A 595 -22.12 -10.71 22.34
N LYS A 596 -21.13 -9.96 22.82
CA LYS A 596 -20.38 -8.97 22.03
C LYS A 596 -19.01 -9.53 21.65
N ILE A 597 -18.72 -9.55 20.35
CA ILE A 597 -17.42 -9.97 19.82
C ILE A 597 -16.46 -8.79 19.81
N ILE A 598 -15.32 -8.95 20.47
CA ILE A 598 -14.18 -8.03 20.40
C ILE A 598 -13.13 -8.68 19.50
N TYR A 599 -12.77 -7.96 18.44
CA TYR A 599 -11.72 -8.33 17.51
C TYR A 599 -10.43 -7.60 17.90
N ARG A 600 -9.35 -8.34 18.11
CA ARG A 600 -8.03 -7.81 18.47
C ARG A 600 -6.98 -8.24 17.46
N PHE A 601 -6.09 -7.32 17.09
CA PHE A 601 -4.98 -7.60 16.18
C PHE A 601 -3.72 -6.87 16.66
N ARG A 602 -2.61 -7.61 16.76
CA ARG A 602 -1.29 -7.09 17.12
C ARG A 602 -0.34 -7.20 15.94
N CYS A 603 0.29 -6.10 15.56
CA CYS A 603 1.33 -6.07 14.53
C CYS A 603 2.66 -5.59 15.12
N SER A 604 3.77 -6.17 14.64
CA SER A 604 5.13 -5.79 15.02
C SER A 604 5.75 -4.74 14.10
N THR A 605 5.14 -4.49 12.94
CA THR A 605 5.63 -3.55 11.91
C THR A 605 4.46 -2.79 11.30
N GLY A 606 4.74 -1.58 10.80
CA GLY A 606 3.76 -0.80 10.05
C GLY A 606 3.42 -1.44 8.70
N GLY A 607 2.22 -1.15 8.18
CA GLY A 607 1.70 -1.75 6.96
C GLY A 607 0.19 -1.60 6.79
N LEU A 608 -0.33 -2.16 5.69
CA LEU A 608 -1.76 -2.19 5.36
C LEU A 608 -2.32 -3.59 5.63
N PHE A 609 -3.20 -3.71 6.62
CA PHE A 609 -3.69 -5.00 7.13
C PHE A 609 -5.20 -5.14 6.94
N MET A 610 -5.66 -6.17 6.23
CA MET A 610 -7.08 -6.49 6.04
C MET A 610 -7.51 -7.65 6.94
N CYS A 611 -8.54 -7.41 7.75
CA CYS A 611 -9.15 -8.43 8.58
C CYS A 611 -10.04 -9.36 7.75
N ARG A 612 -9.79 -10.68 7.79
CA ARG A 612 -10.62 -11.68 7.09
C ARG A 612 -12.03 -11.83 7.68
N ALA A 613 -12.20 -11.52 8.96
CA ALA A 613 -13.48 -11.66 9.67
C ALA A 613 -14.49 -10.57 9.29
N THR A 614 -14.06 -9.31 9.27
CA THR A 614 -14.94 -8.15 9.06
C THR A 614 -14.72 -7.42 7.74
N GLY A 615 -13.58 -7.67 7.07
CA GLY A 615 -13.20 -6.95 5.86
C GLY A 615 -12.68 -5.53 6.10
N LEU A 616 -12.49 -5.10 7.36
CA LEU A 616 -11.86 -3.82 7.65
C LEU A 616 -10.39 -3.84 7.21
N VAL A 617 -9.89 -2.70 6.72
CA VAL A 617 -8.46 -2.52 6.41
C VAL A 617 -7.90 -1.39 7.25
N PHE A 618 -6.74 -1.62 7.85
CA PHE A 618 -6.04 -0.66 8.71
C PHE A 618 -4.67 -0.32 8.14
N LEU A 619 -4.38 0.98 7.97
CA LEU A 619 -3.04 1.47 7.68
C LEU A 619 -2.37 1.92 8.98
N ILE A 620 -1.36 1.18 9.42
CA ILE A 620 -0.67 1.38 10.71
C ILE A 620 0.78 1.80 10.45
N LYS A 621 1.28 2.84 11.15
CA LYS A 621 2.61 3.44 10.92
C LYS A 621 3.78 2.67 11.54
N GLY A 622 3.52 1.75 12.47
CA GLY A 622 4.54 0.99 13.19
C GLY A 622 3.97 -0.26 13.87
N ALA A 623 4.63 -0.73 14.93
CA ALA A 623 4.04 -1.74 15.80
C ALA A 623 2.82 -1.16 16.52
N GLY A 624 1.76 -1.95 16.66
CA GLY A 624 0.53 -1.50 17.27
C GLY A 624 -0.45 -2.62 17.57
N CYS A 625 -1.51 -2.26 18.29
CA CYS A 625 -2.60 -3.16 18.66
C CYS A 625 -3.90 -2.45 18.33
N VAL A 626 -4.72 -3.03 17.47
CA VAL A 626 -6.06 -2.52 17.15
C VAL A 626 -7.08 -3.42 17.83
N GLU A 627 -8.04 -2.82 18.50
CA GLU A 627 -9.20 -3.48 19.10
C GLU A 627 -10.47 -2.85 18.56
N TYR A 628 -11.42 -3.65 18.13
CA TYR A 628 -12.69 -3.13 17.66
C TYR A 628 -13.82 -4.12 17.83
N ASN A 629 -15.05 -3.62 17.74
CA ASN A 629 -16.26 -4.44 17.81
C ASN A 629 -17.37 -3.80 16.99
N VAL A 630 -18.39 -4.59 16.62
CA VAL A 630 -19.61 -4.05 16.01
C VAL A 630 -20.50 -3.45 17.10
N VAL A 631 -21.12 -2.30 16.84
CA VAL A 631 -22.09 -1.64 17.71
C VAL A 631 -23.38 -1.32 16.96
N HIS A 632 -24.43 -1.02 17.71
CA HIS A 632 -25.72 -0.64 17.15
C HIS A 632 -25.70 0.83 16.70
N TRP A 633 -26.35 1.10 15.56
CA TRP A 633 -26.63 2.47 15.13
C TRP A 633 -27.64 3.12 16.08
N ASP A 634 -27.32 4.30 16.61
CA ASP A 634 -28.30 5.16 17.26
C ASP A 634 -29.05 5.95 16.18
N MET A 635 -30.20 5.43 15.76
CA MET A 635 -31.00 6.02 14.69
C MET A 635 -31.45 7.45 15.02
N ARG A 636 -31.54 7.84 16.30
CA ARG A 636 -31.91 9.21 16.70
C ARG A 636 -30.95 10.26 16.16
N LEU A 637 -29.66 9.92 16.03
CA LEU A 637 -28.63 10.80 15.46
C LEU A 637 -28.78 10.97 13.93
N LEU A 638 -29.41 10.00 13.26
CA LEU A 638 -29.61 10.01 11.81
C LEU A 638 -31.00 10.52 11.40
N CYS A 639 -32.00 10.46 12.28
CA CYS A 639 -33.39 10.84 12.00
C CYS A 639 -33.56 12.28 11.48
N GLU A 640 -32.68 13.20 11.86
CA GLU A 640 -32.69 14.60 11.42
C GLU A 640 -31.88 14.85 10.14
N THR A 641 -31.26 13.81 9.58
CA THR A 641 -30.39 13.89 8.40
C THR A 641 -31.01 13.19 7.19
N HIS A 642 -30.48 13.48 5.99
CA HIS A 642 -30.86 12.77 4.76
C HIS A 642 -30.05 11.48 4.53
N TYR A 643 -29.54 10.85 5.59
CA TYR A 643 -28.63 9.69 5.49
C TYR A 643 -29.22 8.46 6.18
N GLU A 644 -28.97 7.28 5.59
CA GLU A 644 -29.31 5.98 6.16
C GLU A 644 -28.08 5.10 6.33
N PRO A 645 -28.05 4.18 7.32
CA PRO A 645 -26.96 3.22 7.46
C PRO A 645 -26.73 2.35 6.21
N ALA A 646 -25.49 2.28 5.74
CA ALA A 646 -25.08 1.47 4.59
C ALA A 646 -24.17 0.30 4.96
N GLY A 647 -23.99 0.04 6.26
CA GLY A 647 -23.18 -1.05 6.80
C GLY A 647 -23.17 -1.07 8.33
N PRO A 648 -22.39 -1.99 8.93
CA PRO A 648 -22.18 -2.01 10.38
C PRO A 648 -21.49 -0.75 10.89
N LEU A 649 -21.75 -0.39 12.15
CA LEU A 649 -21.03 0.63 12.89
C LEU A 649 -19.96 -0.05 13.75
N TYR A 650 -18.72 0.44 13.70
CA TYR A 650 -17.58 -0.15 14.42
C TYR A 650 -17.08 0.80 15.49
N ASP A 651 -16.96 0.33 16.73
CA ASP A 651 -16.20 1.00 17.79
C ASP A 651 -14.74 0.56 17.67
N ILE A 652 -13.85 1.47 17.29
CA ILE A 652 -12.44 1.18 16.99
C ILE A 652 -11.55 1.91 17.98
N LYS A 653 -10.66 1.15 18.62
CA LYS A 653 -9.70 1.61 19.62
C LYS A 653 -8.32 1.09 19.27
N MET A 654 -7.30 1.80 19.72
CA MET A 654 -5.91 1.42 19.51
C MET A 654 -5.15 1.59 20.82
N PRO A 655 -5.05 0.53 21.64
CA PRO A 655 -4.31 0.59 22.89
C PRO A 655 -2.84 0.99 22.73
N THR A 656 -2.21 0.63 21.60
CA THR A 656 -0.81 0.96 21.29
C THR A 656 -0.64 1.23 19.80
N GLY A 657 0.14 2.25 19.44
CA GLY A 657 0.45 2.62 18.05
C GLY A 657 -0.50 3.68 17.47
N GLU A 658 -0.28 4.02 16.19
CA GLU A 658 -1.04 5.04 15.46
C GLU A 658 -1.62 4.50 14.15
N MET A 659 -2.88 4.82 13.87
CA MET A 659 -3.59 4.48 12.63
C MET A 659 -3.75 5.74 11.76
N TYR A 660 -3.44 5.61 10.47
CA TYR A 660 -3.51 6.70 9.50
C TYR A 660 -4.78 6.65 8.66
N GLU A 661 -5.15 5.46 8.20
CA GLU A 661 -6.23 5.25 7.25
C GLU A 661 -7.05 4.03 7.67
N LEU A 662 -8.37 4.15 7.57
CA LEU A 662 -9.33 3.08 7.83
C LEU A 662 -10.14 2.85 6.55
N HIS A 663 -10.19 1.61 6.07
CA HIS A 663 -11.06 1.24 4.96
C HIS A 663 -12.26 0.43 5.46
N LEU A 664 -13.46 0.96 5.22
CA LEU A 664 -14.74 0.36 5.58
C LEU A 664 -15.34 -0.37 4.37
N PRO A 665 -15.78 -1.63 4.50
CA PRO A 665 -16.37 -2.38 3.41
C PRO A 665 -17.80 -1.90 3.09
N HIS A 666 -18.09 -1.68 1.81
CA HIS A 666 -19.43 -1.29 1.33
C HIS A 666 -20.03 -2.34 0.37
N CYS A 667 -21.33 -2.25 0.12
CA CYS A 667 -22.05 -3.21 -0.72
C CYS A 667 -22.36 -2.73 -2.14
N GLU A 668 -21.88 -1.55 -2.55
CA GLU A 668 -22.29 -0.99 -3.84
C GLU A 668 -21.84 -1.79 -5.05
N THR A 669 -22.72 -1.85 -6.07
CA THR A 669 -22.42 -2.50 -7.34
C THR A 669 -22.29 -1.54 -8.52
N GLN A 670 -22.72 -0.30 -8.36
CA GLN A 670 -22.69 0.75 -9.40
C GLN A 670 -21.77 1.89 -8.96
N VAL A 671 -20.99 2.42 -9.89
CA VAL A 671 -20.01 3.49 -9.62
C VAL A 671 -20.71 4.77 -9.18
N ASP A 672 -21.83 5.14 -9.83
CA ASP A 672 -22.61 6.34 -9.50
C ASP A 672 -23.18 6.29 -8.07
N ALA A 673 -23.53 5.09 -7.58
CA ALA A 673 -24.07 4.90 -6.24
C ALA A 673 -22.99 4.88 -5.15
N ILE A 674 -21.72 4.67 -5.51
CA ILE A 674 -20.58 4.77 -4.58
C ILE A 674 -20.40 6.22 -4.14
N GLY A 675 -20.57 7.20 -5.04
CA GLY A 675 -20.42 8.63 -4.72
C GLY A 675 -21.47 9.19 -3.74
N ASN A 676 -22.53 8.44 -3.45
CA ASN A 676 -23.54 8.81 -2.45
C ASN A 676 -23.20 8.32 -1.03
N LEU A 677 -22.15 7.49 -0.91
CA LEU A 677 -21.72 6.98 0.38
C LEU A 677 -20.82 8.00 1.08
N SER A 678 -21.06 8.19 2.37
CA SER A 678 -20.20 8.97 3.26
C SER A 678 -19.80 8.10 4.44
N VAL A 679 -18.69 8.44 5.09
CA VAL A 679 -18.32 7.82 6.37
C VAL A 679 -18.76 8.75 7.48
N VAL A 680 -19.42 8.19 8.48
CA VAL A 680 -19.75 8.89 9.73
C VAL A 680 -18.74 8.48 10.79
N HIS A 681 -18.23 9.49 11.48
CA HIS A 681 -17.47 9.36 12.70
C HIS A 681 -18.30 9.96 13.84
N THR A 682 -18.49 9.21 14.93
CA THR A 682 -19.23 9.69 16.09
C THR A 682 -18.34 9.66 17.33
N HIS A 683 -18.19 10.81 17.98
CA HIS A 683 -17.46 10.97 19.23
C HIS A 683 -18.26 11.87 20.16
N GLU A 684 -18.33 11.54 21.46
CA GLU A 684 -19.06 12.35 22.46
C GLU A 684 -20.50 12.74 22.06
N ASN A 685 -21.21 11.88 21.33
CA ASN A 685 -22.53 12.11 20.72
C ASN A 685 -22.60 13.20 19.63
N ILE A 686 -21.46 13.68 19.14
CA ILE A 686 -21.35 14.57 17.97
C ILE A 686 -21.18 13.70 16.72
N LEU A 687 -22.01 13.95 15.71
CA LEU A 687 -22.01 13.22 14.44
C LEU A 687 -21.24 14.03 13.38
N GLU A 688 -20.11 13.50 12.91
CA GLU A 688 -19.25 14.11 11.90
C GLU A 688 -19.28 13.30 10.59
N PHE A 689 -19.41 13.98 9.46
CA PHE A 689 -19.33 13.36 8.14
C PHE A 689 -17.93 13.55 7.55
N MET A 690 -17.28 12.44 7.21
CA MET A 690 -15.93 12.42 6.66
C MET A 690 -15.97 12.22 5.15
N ALA A 691 -15.16 13.02 4.43
CA ALA A 691 -14.95 12.83 3.01
C ALA A 691 -14.06 11.61 2.77
N PRO A 692 -14.45 10.68 1.87
CA PRO A 692 -13.58 9.57 1.48
C PRO A 692 -12.26 10.04 0.86
N VAL A 693 -11.14 9.48 1.31
CA VAL A 693 -9.81 9.67 0.71
C VAL A 693 -9.68 8.84 -0.56
N LYS A 694 -10.25 7.63 -0.54
CA LYS A 694 -10.22 6.69 -1.66
C LYS A 694 -11.46 5.83 -1.66
N MET A 695 -12.11 5.69 -2.80
CA MET A 695 -13.25 4.79 -2.98
C MET A 695 -12.87 3.70 -3.97
N THR A 696 -12.93 2.46 -3.51
CA THR A 696 -12.67 1.29 -4.34
C THR A 696 -13.98 0.59 -4.67
N LYS A 697 -13.92 -0.52 -5.42
CA LYS A 697 -15.12 -1.34 -5.67
C LYS A 697 -15.68 -1.98 -4.41
N THR A 698 -14.89 -2.13 -3.33
CA THR A 698 -15.25 -2.90 -2.13
C THR A 698 -15.14 -2.12 -0.83
N HIS A 699 -14.33 -1.07 -0.77
CA HIS A 699 -14.08 -0.30 0.44
C HIS A 699 -14.09 1.21 0.17
N ILE A 700 -14.48 1.97 1.19
CA ILE A 700 -14.29 3.41 1.31
C ILE A 700 -13.20 3.64 2.34
N ALA A 701 -12.18 4.40 1.97
CA ALA A 701 -11.08 4.74 2.87
C ALA A 701 -11.21 6.17 3.38
N VAL A 702 -10.90 6.36 4.66
CA VAL A 702 -10.86 7.67 5.33
C VAL A 702 -9.60 7.79 6.18
N ASN A 703 -9.08 9.02 6.28
CA ASN A 703 -8.00 9.31 7.22
C ASN A 703 -8.55 9.32 8.64
N VAL A 704 -7.87 8.64 9.55
CA VAL A 704 -8.26 8.54 10.95
C VAL A 704 -7.56 9.63 11.74
N CYS A 705 -8.32 10.64 12.19
CA CYS A 705 -7.79 11.71 13.04
C CYS A 705 -8.02 11.45 14.54
N ARG A 706 -9.04 10.64 14.88
CA ARG A 706 -9.45 10.28 16.24
C ARG A 706 -10.07 8.89 16.24
N LEU A 707 -9.94 8.12 17.32
CA LEU A 707 -10.47 6.75 17.40
C LEU A 707 -11.77 6.73 18.21
N SER A 708 -12.86 6.24 17.60
CA SER A 708 -14.20 6.15 18.20
C SER A 708 -15.11 5.28 17.28
N LEU A 709 -16.35 5.69 17.06
CA LEU A 709 -17.33 5.00 16.23
C LEU A 709 -17.20 5.40 14.76
N TYR A 710 -17.10 4.41 13.87
CA TYR A 710 -16.97 4.57 12.42
C TYR A 710 -17.98 3.71 11.66
N GLY A 711 -18.74 4.31 10.75
CA GLY A 711 -19.75 3.61 9.96
C GLY A 711 -19.98 4.24 8.60
N ILE A 712 -20.52 3.49 7.64
CA ILE A 712 -20.88 4.02 6.32
C ILE A 712 -22.36 4.39 6.32
N VAL A 713 -22.67 5.55 5.77
CA VAL A 713 -24.03 6.01 5.49
C VAL A 713 -24.22 6.30 4.00
N ASP A 714 -25.46 6.25 3.54
CA ASP A 714 -25.85 6.52 2.16
C ASP A 714 -26.85 7.68 2.11
N LYS A 715 -26.64 8.61 1.16
CA LYS A 715 -27.52 9.76 0.98
C LYS A 715 -28.84 9.31 0.36
N ASN A 716 -29.93 9.48 1.10
CA ASN A 716 -31.23 8.92 0.82
C ASN A 716 -31.85 9.54 -0.43
N ASN A 717 -31.75 8.87 -1.60
CA ASN A 717 -32.31 9.42 -2.83
C ASN A 717 -32.61 8.44 -3.98
N GLN A 718 -32.66 7.12 -3.78
CA GLN A 718 -33.04 6.21 -4.88
C GLN A 718 -33.87 5.00 -4.43
N ASP A 719 -35.10 4.93 -4.94
CA ASP A 719 -35.84 3.68 -5.03
C ASP A 719 -35.06 2.66 -5.88
N CYS A 720 -35.00 1.40 -5.43
CA CYS A 720 -34.45 0.27 -6.21
C CYS A 720 -32.93 0.27 -6.46
N LYS A 721 -32.12 0.56 -5.43
CA LYS A 721 -30.65 0.48 -5.48
C LYS A 721 -30.12 -0.97 -5.46
N LYS A 722 -29.11 -1.29 -6.27
CA LYS A 722 -28.55 -2.66 -6.39
C LYS A 722 -27.26 -2.84 -5.60
N ILE A 723 -27.28 -3.76 -4.65
CA ILE A 723 -26.15 -4.03 -3.75
C ILE A 723 -25.64 -5.47 -3.86
N ARG A 724 -24.41 -5.69 -3.40
CA ARG A 724 -23.85 -7.00 -3.09
C ARG A 724 -24.50 -7.51 -1.82
N GLY A 725 -25.11 -8.68 -1.94
CA GLY A 725 -25.73 -9.37 -0.81
C GLY A 725 -25.09 -10.71 -0.58
N GLN A 726 -25.55 -11.36 0.48
CA GLN A 726 -25.20 -12.72 0.85
C GLN A 726 -26.45 -13.46 1.33
N VAL A 727 -26.48 -14.76 1.08
CA VAL A 727 -27.49 -15.69 1.60
C VAL A 727 -26.81 -16.62 2.59
N LEU A 728 -27.18 -16.50 3.87
CA LEU A 728 -26.69 -17.38 4.93
C LEU A 728 -27.77 -18.38 5.32
N LEU A 729 -27.35 -19.60 5.67
CA LEU A 729 -28.23 -20.72 5.93
C LEU A 729 -27.84 -21.38 7.25
N PHE A 730 -28.81 -21.56 8.11
CA PHE A 730 -28.65 -22.22 9.40
C PHE A 730 -29.68 -23.34 9.52
N LEU A 731 -29.22 -24.55 9.79
CA LEU A 731 -30.05 -25.71 10.06
C LEU A 731 -30.36 -25.75 11.55
N GLU A 732 -31.62 -25.82 11.90
CA GLU A 732 -32.03 -26.02 13.28
C GLU A 732 -31.90 -27.50 13.67
N PRO A 733 -31.07 -27.82 14.67
CA PRO A 733 -31.01 -29.17 15.20
C PRO A 733 -32.31 -29.47 15.96
N ASP A 734 -32.91 -30.62 15.69
CA ASP A 734 -33.92 -31.26 16.55
C ASP A 734 -35.26 -30.53 16.77
N ILE A 735 -35.95 -30.14 15.70
CA ILE A 735 -37.36 -29.69 15.77
C ILE A 735 -38.33 -30.81 16.15
N SER A 736 -38.23 -31.96 15.49
CA SER A 736 -39.07 -33.14 15.73
C SER A 736 -38.48 -34.38 15.06
N ASP A 737 -39.09 -35.54 15.29
CA ASP A 737 -38.67 -36.80 14.66
C ASP A 737 -38.92 -36.85 13.15
N GLU A 738 -39.86 -36.05 12.65
CA GLU A 738 -40.29 -36.09 11.24
C GLU A 738 -39.81 -34.87 10.42
N GLN A 739 -39.51 -33.74 11.06
CA GLN A 739 -39.21 -32.48 10.37
C GLN A 739 -37.85 -31.89 10.72
N GLN A 740 -37.32 -31.09 9.79
CA GLN A 740 -36.14 -30.23 9.96
C GLN A 740 -36.44 -28.84 9.38
N ARG A 741 -35.83 -27.78 9.91
CA ARG A 741 -36.02 -26.40 9.44
C ARG A 741 -34.70 -25.74 9.10
N ILE A 742 -34.72 -24.96 8.02
CA ILE A 742 -33.61 -24.10 7.62
C ILE A 742 -34.05 -22.64 7.77
N TRP A 743 -33.25 -21.88 8.51
CA TRP A 743 -33.32 -20.44 8.62
C TRP A 743 -32.48 -19.80 7.53
N VAL A 744 -33.06 -18.90 6.75
CA VAL A 744 -32.44 -18.28 5.58
C VAL A 744 -32.37 -16.78 5.77
N PHE A 745 -31.15 -16.24 5.79
CA PHE A 745 -30.88 -14.82 5.96
C PHE A 745 -30.48 -14.21 4.63
N LEU A 746 -31.17 -13.16 4.19
CA LEU A 746 -30.75 -12.29 3.09
C LEU A 746 -30.17 -11.02 3.70
N LEU A 747 -28.87 -10.83 3.57
CA LEU A 747 -28.14 -9.71 4.19
C LEU A 747 -27.26 -8.99 3.17
N PRO A 748 -26.88 -7.72 3.38
CA PRO A 748 -25.78 -7.08 2.68
C PRO A 748 -24.45 -7.82 2.93
N SER A 749 -23.54 -7.78 1.96
CA SER A 749 -22.23 -8.45 2.09
C SER A 749 -21.27 -7.80 3.09
N SER A 750 -21.55 -6.58 3.55
CA SER A 750 -20.75 -5.84 4.55
C SER A 750 -21.00 -6.33 5.98
N VAL A 751 -22.06 -7.12 6.21
CA VAL A 751 -22.36 -7.72 7.51
C VAL A 751 -21.41 -8.91 7.76
N PRO A 752 -20.60 -8.91 8.83
CA PRO A 752 -19.67 -10.01 9.10
C PRO A 752 -20.39 -11.32 9.44
N LEU A 753 -19.93 -12.44 8.88
CA LEU A 753 -20.51 -13.78 9.14
C LEU A 753 -20.40 -14.19 10.61
N LEU A 754 -19.34 -13.79 11.30
CA LEU A 754 -19.10 -14.16 12.70
C LEU A 754 -20.15 -13.55 13.63
N GLU A 755 -20.57 -12.30 13.39
CA GLU A 755 -21.67 -11.67 14.14
C GLU A 755 -22.97 -12.48 14.03
N ILE A 756 -23.30 -12.96 12.82
CA ILE A 756 -24.50 -13.76 12.60
C ILE A 756 -24.39 -15.14 13.25
N LYS A 757 -23.21 -15.77 13.21
CA LYS A 757 -22.99 -17.07 13.87
C LYS A 757 -23.11 -16.95 15.39
N GLU A 758 -22.61 -15.86 15.96
CA GLU A 758 -22.68 -15.60 17.40
C GLU A 758 -24.13 -15.30 17.84
N GLN A 759 -24.89 -14.57 17.04
CA GLN A 759 -26.31 -14.35 17.29
C GLN A 759 -27.16 -15.63 17.14
N GLN A 760 -26.65 -16.68 16.49
CA GLN A 760 -27.39 -17.88 16.10
C GLN A 760 -26.66 -19.17 16.54
N GLN A 761 -26.09 -19.15 17.75
CA GLN A 761 -25.30 -20.27 18.28
C GLN A 761 -26.11 -21.56 18.42
N GLU A 762 -27.44 -21.46 18.57
CA GLU A 762 -28.33 -22.62 18.65
C GLU A 762 -28.48 -23.38 17.31
N TYR A 763 -28.07 -22.78 16.19
CA TYR A 763 -28.26 -23.36 14.86
C TYR A 763 -26.95 -23.73 14.15
N GLN A 764 -26.99 -24.80 13.35
CA GLN A 764 -25.84 -25.28 12.60
C GLN A 764 -25.68 -24.49 11.28
N PHE A 765 -24.59 -23.73 11.15
CA PHE A 765 -24.28 -23.03 9.90
C PHE A 765 -24.00 -24.00 8.73
N ILE A 766 -24.66 -23.80 7.59
CA ILE A 766 -24.45 -24.57 6.38
C ILE A 766 -23.49 -23.82 5.46
N GLN A 767 -22.27 -24.35 5.29
CA GLN A 767 -21.27 -23.73 4.42
C GLN A 767 -21.66 -23.87 2.94
N THR A 768 -21.82 -22.73 2.26
CA THR A 768 -22.08 -22.66 0.82
C THR A 768 -21.60 -21.31 0.26
N SER A 769 -21.60 -21.15 -1.06
CA SER A 769 -21.32 -19.84 -1.66
C SER A 769 -22.52 -18.91 -1.48
N SER A 770 -22.37 -17.95 -0.57
CA SER A 770 -23.43 -17.04 -0.13
C SER A 770 -23.63 -15.83 -1.05
N ASN A 771 -22.58 -15.37 -1.74
CA ASN A 771 -22.58 -14.12 -2.52
C ASN A 771 -23.69 -14.04 -3.58
N CYS A 772 -24.41 -12.91 -3.61
CA CYS A 772 -25.46 -12.61 -4.57
C CYS A 772 -25.57 -11.10 -4.86
N LYS A 773 -26.52 -10.70 -5.72
CA LYS A 773 -26.86 -9.28 -5.93
C LYS A 773 -28.33 -9.05 -5.58
N LEU A 774 -28.57 -8.14 -4.64
CA LEU A 774 -29.89 -7.80 -4.14
C LEU A 774 -30.27 -6.38 -4.57
N LEU A 775 -31.57 -6.10 -4.60
CA LEU A 775 -32.12 -4.78 -4.88
C LEU A 775 -32.86 -4.33 -3.63
N LEU A 776 -32.47 -3.17 -3.09
CA LEU A 776 -33.16 -2.54 -1.97
C LEU A 776 -34.62 -2.25 -2.33
N ASN A 777 -35.48 -2.35 -1.32
CA ASN A 777 -36.93 -2.15 -1.38
C ASN A 777 -37.63 -3.04 -2.42
N SER A 778 -37.08 -4.23 -2.69
CA SER A 778 -37.67 -5.20 -3.61
C SER A 778 -38.16 -6.44 -2.91
N LYS A 779 -39.26 -7.02 -3.42
CA LYS A 779 -39.82 -8.27 -2.92
C LYS A 779 -39.10 -9.48 -3.49
N TYR A 780 -38.71 -10.39 -2.61
CA TYR A 780 -38.08 -11.65 -2.92
C TYR A 780 -38.95 -12.83 -2.52
N THR A 781 -38.79 -13.95 -3.22
CA THR A 781 -39.45 -15.23 -2.92
C THR A 781 -38.41 -16.34 -2.87
N LEU A 782 -38.61 -17.29 -1.95
CA LEU A 782 -37.77 -18.49 -1.84
C LEU A 782 -38.51 -19.68 -2.46
N ILE A 783 -37.80 -20.42 -3.31
CA ILE A 783 -38.31 -21.63 -3.95
C ILE A 783 -37.41 -22.81 -3.58
N ALA A 784 -38.02 -23.82 -2.97
CA ALA A 784 -37.38 -25.06 -2.59
C ALA A 784 -38.34 -26.23 -2.86
N LYS A 785 -38.13 -26.98 -3.95
CA LYS A 785 -39.11 -27.98 -4.44
C LYS A 785 -39.43 -29.10 -3.45
N LYS A 786 -38.51 -29.45 -2.56
CA LYS A 786 -38.71 -30.50 -1.54
C LYS A 786 -39.16 -29.96 -0.18
N ALA A 787 -39.44 -28.65 -0.08
CA ALA A 787 -39.96 -28.05 1.14
C ALA A 787 -41.45 -28.34 1.29
N LYS A 788 -41.88 -28.72 2.50
CA LYS A 788 -43.29 -28.83 2.88
C LYS A 788 -43.94 -27.46 2.98
N ARG A 789 -43.22 -26.52 3.60
CA ARG A 789 -43.70 -25.16 3.85
C ARG A 789 -42.53 -24.18 3.81
N ILE A 790 -42.78 -23.00 3.25
CA ILE A 790 -41.87 -21.86 3.25
C ILE A 790 -42.67 -20.65 3.75
N GLN A 791 -42.15 -19.94 4.74
CA GLN A 791 -42.77 -18.71 5.25
C GLN A 791 -41.73 -17.61 5.49
N PRO A 792 -42.06 -16.34 5.23
CA PRO A 792 -43.22 -15.87 4.46
C PRO A 792 -43.12 -16.27 2.97
N LYS A 793 -44.23 -16.18 2.22
CA LYS A 793 -44.23 -16.49 0.77
C LYS A 793 -43.40 -15.48 -0.04
N GLU A 794 -43.48 -14.21 0.34
CA GLU A 794 -42.69 -13.12 -0.21
C GLU A 794 -42.19 -12.26 0.96
N SER A 795 -40.98 -11.72 0.87
CA SER A 795 -40.40 -10.82 1.88
C SER A 795 -39.78 -9.60 1.19
N LEU A 796 -39.89 -8.42 1.81
CA LEU A 796 -39.28 -7.19 1.33
C LEU A 796 -37.82 -7.13 1.82
N PHE A 797 -36.88 -6.86 0.92
CA PHE A 797 -35.49 -6.64 1.29
C PHE A 797 -35.25 -5.14 1.52
N GLU A 798 -35.13 -4.74 2.78
CA GLU A 798 -34.98 -3.35 3.23
C GLU A 798 -33.54 -3.01 3.60
N SER A 799 -33.28 -1.73 3.87
CA SER A 799 -32.01 -1.24 4.40
C SER A 799 -31.76 -1.78 5.82
N LEU A 800 -30.49 -1.76 6.25
CA LEU A 800 -30.07 -2.25 7.56
C LEU A 800 -30.66 -1.37 8.68
N HIS A 801 -31.48 -1.96 9.54
CA HIS A 801 -31.96 -1.32 10.76
C HIS A 801 -31.38 -2.04 11.98
N ALA A 802 -30.63 -1.29 12.80
CA ALA A 802 -30.25 -1.55 14.19
C ALA A 802 -29.97 -3.02 14.60
N GLY A 803 -28.87 -3.61 14.09
CA GLY A 803 -28.06 -4.66 14.75
C GLY A 803 -28.66 -6.04 15.06
N ASN A 804 -29.98 -6.21 15.04
CA ASN A 804 -30.66 -7.48 15.22
C ASN A 804 -31.03 -8.07 13.86
N TYR A 805 -30.24 -9.05 13.40
CA TYR A 805 -30.45 -9.69 12.12
C TYR A 805 -31.48 -10.81 12.26
N HIS A 806 -32.66 -10.62 11.69
CA HIS A 806 -33.70 -11.66 11.68
C HIS A 806 -33.65 -12.53 10.42
N PRO A 807 -34.00 -13.82 10.52
CA PRO A 807 -34.10 -14.69 9.36
C PRO A 807 -35.21 -14.19 8.42
N THR A 808 -34.90 -14.14 7.12
CA THR A 808 -35.84 -13.68 6.08
C THR A 808 -36.85 -14.75 5.69
N TYR A 809 -36.46 -16.02 5.74
CA TYR A 809 -37.35 -17.16 5.48
C TYR A 809 -37.08 -18.34 6.43
N GLU A 810 -38.14 -19.07 6.70
CA GLU A 810 -38.14 -20.39 7.32
C GLU A 810 -38.54 -21.45 6.29
N VAL A 811 -37.74 -22.50 6.17
CA VAL A 811 -37.99 -23.60 5.23
C VAL A 811 -38.16 -24.90 6.00
N PHE A 812 -39.38 -25.44 6.02
CA PHE A 812 -39.73 -26.69 6.69
C PHE A 812 -39.62 -27.87 5.71
N LEU A 813 -38.93 -28.92 6.12
CA LEU A 813 -38.56 -30.08 5.29
C LEU A 813 -38.81 -31.37 6.07
N ASP A 814 -39.05 -32.47 5.35
CA ASP A 814 -38.98 -33.82 5.93
C ASP A 814 -37.54 -34.16 6.33
N LYS A 815 -37.36 -34.87 7.45
CA LYS A 815 -36.04 -35.32 7.94
C LYS A 815 -35.33 -36.30 6.99
N SER A 816 -36.07 -36.89 6.04
CA SER A 816 -35.58 -37.75 4.96
C SER A 816 -34.90 -36.98 3.82
N VAL A 817 -35.09 -35.66 3.73
CA VAL A 817 -34.45 -34.84 2.69
C VAL A 817 -32.98 -34.60 3.03
N ASN A 818 -32.07 -35.24 2.27
CA ASN A 818 -30.62 -35.09 2.47
C ASN A 818 -29.99 -34.02 1.57
N GLN A 819 -30.67 -33.63 0.49
CA GLN A 819 -30.22 -32.61 -0.45
C GLN A 819 -31.40 -31.81 -1.00
N LEU A 820 -31.22 -30.49 -1.10
CA LEU A 820 -32.26 -29.55 -1.50
C LEU A 820 -31.67 -28.44 -2.38
N ARG A 821 -32.37 -28.05 -3.44
CA ARG A 821 -32.04 -26.85 -4.21
C ARG A 821 -32.88 -25.68 -3.71
N ILE A 822 -32.23 -24.63 -3.21
CA ILE A 822 -32.87 -23.38 -2.79
C ILE A 822 -32.58 -22.31 -3.84
N LYS A 823 -33.63 -21.59 -4.24
CA LYS A 823 -33.57 -20.51 -5.21
C LYS A 823 -34.26 -19.27 -4.64
N ILE A 824 -33.56 -18.13 -4.65
CA ILE A 824 -34.11 -16.83 -4.29
C ILE A 824 -34.41 -16.07 -5.58
N GLN A 825 -35.64 -15.59 -5.75
CA GLN A 825 -36.08 -14.84 -6.93
C GLN A 825 -36.68 -13.49 -6.55
N ARG A 826 -36.27 -12.44 -7.27
CA ARG A 826 -36.92 -11.13 -7.19
C ARG A 826 -38.18 -11.13 -8.04
N LYS A 827 -39.27 -10.63 -7.48
CA LYS A 827 -40.52 -10.37 -8.21
C LYS A 827 -40.42 -9.02 -8.91
N ILE A 828 -40.79 -8.99 -10.19
CA ILE A 828 -40.79 -7.77 -11.02
C ILE A 828 -42.21 -7.60 -11.57
N THR A 829 -42.86 -6.51 -11.17
CA THR A 829 -44.19 -6.12 -11.65
C THR A 829 -44.03 -5.00 -12.68
N GLY A 830 -44.34 -5.27 -13.95
CA GLY A 830 -44.30 -4.27 -15.02
C GLY A 830 -45.35 -4.54 -16.10
N LYS A 831 -46.08 -3.50 -16.53
CA LYS A 831 -47.10 -3.55 -17.59
C LYS A 831 -48.09 -4.73 -17.46
N GLY A 832 -48.60 -4.98 -16.25
CA GLY A 832 -49.60 -6.03 -15.98
C GLY A 832 -49.08 -7.48 -16.02
N LYS A 833 -47.78 -7.71 -16.19
CA LYS A 833 -47.15 -9.05 -16.12
C LYS A 833 -46.21 -9.16 -14.93
N ILE A 834 -46.28 -10.28 -14.22
CA ILE A 834 -45.36 -10.63 -13.14
C ILE A 834 -44.25 -11.49 -13.73
N THR A 835 -43.00 -11.04 -13.59
CA THR A 835 -41.81 -11.80 -14.00
C THR A 835 -40.88 -12.02 -12.81
N PHE A 836 -40.15 -13.13 -12.80
CA PHE A 836 -39.25 -13.49 -11.70
C PHE A 836 -37.81 -13.55 -12.18
N ARG A 837 -36.90 -12.86 -11.48
CA ARG A 837 -35.46 -12.88 -11.78
C ARG A 837 -34.70 -13.57 -10.66
N THR A 838 -33.95 -14.60 -10.99
CA THR A 838 -33.12 -15.33 -10.02
C THR A 838 -32.01 -14.45 -9.48
N ALA A 839 -31.90 -14.32 -8.16
CA ALA A 839 -30.81 -13.62 -7.48
C ALA A 839 -29.77 -14.58 -6.90
N TRP A 840 -30.20 -15.75 -6.40
CA TRP A 840 -29.33 -16.78 -5.86
C TRP A 840 -29.95 -18.17 -6.09
N ASN A 841 -29.12 -19.18 -6.34
CA ASN A 841 -29.56 -20.55 -6.64
C ASN A 841 -28.45 -21.55 -6.33
N ARG A 842 -28.64 -22.43 -5.35
CA ARG A 842 -27.66 -23.45 -4.97
C ARG A 842 -28.30 -24.77 -4.60
N LEU A 843 -27.57 -25.85 -4.87
CA LEU A 843 -27.82 -27.17 -4.29
C LEU A 843 -27.12 -27.22 -2.93
N ILE A 844 -27.85 -27.63 -1.90
CA ILE A 844 -27.40 -27.74 -0.52
C ILE A 844 -27.48 -29.20 -0.11
N ILE A 845 -26.45 -29.65 0.60
CA ILE A 845 -26.38 -30.99 1.20
C ILE A 845 -26.62 -30.82 2.70
N LEU A 846 -27.67 -31.43 3.21
CA LEU A 846 -28.07 -31.39 4.62
C LEU A 846 -27.45 -32.53 5.42
N LYS A 847 -27.23 -33.68 4.76
CA LYS A 847 -26.53 -34.84 5.31
C LYS A 847 -25.51 -35.33 4.28
N ALA A 848 -24.24 -35.04 4.51
CA ALA A 848 -23.16 -35.69 3.76
C ALA A 848 -23.03 -37.13 4.29
N LYS A 849 -22.97 -38.13 3.40
CA LYS A 849 -22.28 -39.39 3.75
C LYS A 849 -20.90 -38.98 4.24
N GLN A 850 -20.50 -39.43 5.44
CA GLN A 850 -19.19 -39.15 6.01
C GLN A 850 -18.10 -39.53 5.01
N VAL A 851 -17.64 -38.52 4.27
CA VAL A 851 -16.33 -38.49 3.64
C VAL A 851 -15.60 -37.44 4.46
N CYS A 852 -14.59 -37.89 5.21
CA CYS A 852 -13.88 -37.11 6.20
C CYS A 852 -13.41 -35.75 5.63
N PRO A 853 -13.82 -34.60 6.21
CA PRO A 853 -13.29 -33.30 5.83
C PRO A 853 -11.92 -33.10 6.49
N GLN A 854 -10.88 -32.99 5.67
CA GLN A 854 -9.48 -32.78 6.10
C GLN A 854 -9.26 -31.47 6.89
N GLY A 855 -10.24 -30.56 6.93
CA GLY A 855 -10.17 -29.33 7.72
C GLY A 855 -10.39 -29.50 9.23
N ASN A 856 -11.20 -30.48 9.66
CA ASN A 856 -11.46 -30.73 11.10
C ASN A 856 -10.43 -31.67 11.75
N MET A 857 -9.65 -32.44 10.97
CA MET A 857 -8.64 -33.34 11.54
C MET A 857 -7.50 -32.58 12.20
N HIS A 858 -7.10 -31.41 11.69
CA HIS A 858 -5.94 -30.73 12.24
C HIS A 858 -6.23 -30.12 13.62
N HIS A 859 -7.41 -29.52 13.82
CA HIS A 859 -7.88 -29.00 15.10
C HIS A 859 -8.16 -30.11 16.11
N ASN A 860 -8.77 -31.22 15.69
CA ASN A 860 -8.98 -32.37 16.58
C ASN A 860 -7.66 -33.06 16.94
N LYS A 861 -6.68 -33.10 16.03
CA LYS A 861 -5.35 -33.65 16.30
C LYS A 861 -4.55 -32.80 17.29
N THR A 862 -4.61 -31.47 17.20
CA THR A 862 -3.95 -30.58 18.16
C THR A 862 -4.64 -30.62 19.52
N LYS A 863 -5.97 -30.61 19.56
CA LYS A 863 -6.74 -30.73 20.81
C LYS A 863 -6.50 -32.08 21.49
N TRP A 864 -6.46 -33.17 20.71
CA TRP A 864 -6.13 -34.50 21.23
C TRP A 864 -4.72 -34.61 21.78
N LYS A 865 -3.72 -33.98 21.14
CA LYS A 865 -2.37 -33.90 21.71
C LYS A 865 -2.40 -33.24 23.10
N SER A 866 -3.12 -32.14 23.25
CA SER A 866 -3.29 -31.46 24.55
C SER A 866 -3.95 -32.35 25.59
N ASP A 867 -5.10 -32.95 25.27
CA ASP A 867 -5.83 -33.80 26.20
C ASP A 867 -5.04 -35.08 26.56
N LEU A 868 -4.26 -35.61 25.62
CA LEU A 868 -3.37 -36.75 25.86
C LEU A 868 -2.18 -36.38 26.75
N CYS A 869 -1.62 -35.17 26.61
CA CYS A 869 -0.60 -34.67 27.54
C CYS A 869 -1.13 -34.67 28.97
N GLU A 870 -2.31 -34.08 29.20
CA GLU A 870 -2.91 -34.00 30.53
C GLU A 870 -3.20 -35.39 31.12
N ILE A 871 -3.65 -36.35 30.30
CA ILE A 871 -3.85 -37.74 30.74
C ILE A 871 -2.52 -38.39 31.15
N ILE A 872 -1.44 -38.17 30.39
CA ILE A 872 -0.12 -38.77 30.66
C ILE A 872 0.58 -38.08 31.85
N GLU A 873 0.39 -36.78 32.03
CA GLU A 873 0.86 -36.03 33.21
C GLU A 873 0.19 -36.50 34.50
N ASP A 874 -1.08 -36.88 34.44
CA ASP A 874 -1.83 -37.39 35.60
C ASP A 874 -1.51 -38.87 35.92
N LEU A 875 -0.68 -39.55 35.11
CA LEU A 875 -0.22 -40.90 35.44
C LEU A 875 0.90 -40.87 36.51
N THR A 876 0.81 -41.77 37.47
CA THR A 876 1.94 -42.07 38.38
C THR A 876 3.08 -42.72 37.60
N SER A 877 4.30 -42.67 38.15
CA SER A 877 5.49 -43.29 37.54
C SER A 877 5.30 -44.80 37.26
N ASP A 878 4.58 -45.51 38.14
CA ASP A 878 4.24 -46.92 37.95
C ASP A 878 3.21 -47.16 36.84
N HIS A 879 2.21 -46.27 36.71
CA HIS A 879 1.25 -46.33 35.60
C HIS A 879 1.91 -46.01 34.26
N LEU A 880 2.85 -45.07 34.23
CA LEU A 880 3.63 -44.73 33.03
C LEU A 880 4.51 -45.91 32.57
N LYS A 881 5.19 -46.60 33.49
CA LYS A 881 5.96 -47.82 33.17
C LYS A 881 5.07 -48.93 32.60
N LYS A 882 3.91 -49.15 33.20
CA LYS A 882 2.91 -50.12 32.70
C LYS A 882 2.35 -49.71 31.34
N LEU A 883 2.08 -48.41 31.11
CA LEU A 883 1.67 -47.88 29.81
C LEU A 883 2.73 -48.16 28.74
N LYS A 884 4.00 -47.79 28.98
CA LYS A 884 5.11 -48.06 28.04
C LYS A 884 5.25 -49.56 27.73
N HIS A 885 5.02 -50.44 28.71
CA HIS A 885 5.01 -51.89 28.50
C HIS A 885 3.84 -52.36 27.60
N LEU A 886 2.64 -51.80 27.79
CA LEU A 886 1.48 -52.08 26.93
C LEU A 886 1.70 -51.60 25.49
N MET A 887 2.39 -50.46 25.31
CA MET A 887 2.71 -49.90 23.99
C MET A 887 3.74 -50.73 23.21
N ARG A 888 4.63 -51.44 23.90
CA ARG A 888 5.59 -52.38 23.27
C ARG A 888 4.91 -53.63 22.70
N ASN A 889 3.80 -54.06 23.29
CA ASN A 889 3.15 -55.34 23.00
C ASN A 889 1.86 -55.21 22.17
N CYS A 890 1.57 -54.05 21.58
CA CYS A 890 0.37 -53.85 20.75
C CYS A 890 0.65 -54.11 19.26
N ALA A 891 -0.42 -54.34 18.48
CA ALA A 891 -0.31 -54.68 17.05
C ALA A 891 0.44 -53.63 16.21
N ASN A 892 0.47 -52.36 16.64
CA ASN A 892 1.24 -51.28 16.03
C ASN A 892 2.43 -50.88 16.92
N HIS A 893 3.24 -51.83 17.40
CA HIS A 893 4.29 -51.56 18.40
C HIS A 893 5.20 -50.35 18.08
N ILE A 894 5.48 -49.54 19.10
CA ILE A 894 6.51 -48.48 19.03
C ILE A 894 7.85 -49.11 19.46
N PRO A 895 8.94 -48.96 18.69
CA PRO A 895 10.24 -49.59 19.00
C PRO A 895 10.74 -49.24 20.40
N ALA A 896 11.33 -50.22 21.10
CA ALA A 896 11.81 -50.07 22.46
C ALA A 896 12.85 -48.93 22.61
N SER A 897 13.69 -48.72 21.59
CA SER A 897 14.68 -47.64 21.54
C SER A 897 14.06 -46.24 21.66
N LYS A 898 12.97 -45.96 20.93
CA LYS A 898 12.28 -44.66 20.98
C LYS A 898 11.50 -44.42 22.28
N LEU A 899 11.09 -45.49 22.96
CA LEU A 899 10.40 -45.40 24.26
C LEU A 899 11.38 -45.21 25.44
N GLU A 900 12.65 -45.57 25.25
CA GLU A 900 13.73 -45.39 26.22
C GLU A 900 14.38 -44.00 26.13
N GLU A 901 14.41 -43.39 24.93
CA GLU A 901 14.83 -41.99 24.72
C GLU A 901 13.89 -40.98 25.42
N THR A 902 12.60 -41.30 25.56
CA THR A 902 11.56 -40.45 26.19
C THR A 902 11.45 -40.65 27.71
N ASN A 903 12.56 -40.90 28.41
CA ASN A 903 12.52 -41.32 29.83
C ASN A 903 12.28 -40.18 30.84
N GLU A 904 12.42 -38.92 30.45
CA GLU A 904 12.17 -37.76 31.34
C GLU A 904 11.07 -36.82 30.83
N ASP A 905 10.78 -36.79 29.52
CA ASP A 905 9.78 -35.87 28.95
C ASP A 905 8.48 -36.60 28.56
N ARG A 906 7.40 -36.29 29.30
CA ARG A 906 6.06 -36.81 29.05
C ARG A 906 5.43 -36.22 27.79
N TYR A 907 5.85 -35.03 27.38
CA TYR A 907 5.38 -34.34 26.17
C TYR A 907 5.97 -34.98 24.90
N GLU A 908 7.24 -35.40 24.93
CA GLU A 908 7.83 -36.17 23.83
C GLU A 908 7.13 -37.51 23.61
N LEU A 909 6.73 -38.19 24.70
CA LEU A 909 5.96 -39.43 24.61
C LEU A 909 4.62 -39.23 23.91
N VAL A 910 3.93 -38.11 24.17
CA VAL A 910 2.65 -37.76 23.50
C VAL A 910 2.85 -37.55 22.00
N ASN A 911 3.91 -36.83 21.62
CA ASN A 911 4.25 -36.62 20.22
C ASN A 911 4.56 -37.93 19.52
N LEU A 912 5.37 -38.79 20.15
CA LEU A 912 5.71 -40.12 19.64
C LEU A 912 4.47 -41.00 19.43
N ILE A 913 3.50 -40.97 20.35
CA ILE A 913 2.23 -41.72 20.25
C ILE A 913 1.42 -41.26 19.04
N VAL A 914 1.20 -39.95 18.90
CA VAL A 914 0.36 -39.38 17.84
C VAL A 914 1.02 -39.47 16.47
N GLU A 915 2.36 -39.44 16.41
CA GLU A 915 3.12 -39.61 15.17
C GLU A 915 3.21 -41.07 14.73
N SER A 916 3.39 -42.00 15.67
CA SER A 916 3.53 -43.42 15.34
C SER A 916 2.21 -44.08 14.97
N TRP A 917 1.11 -43.70 15.63
CA TRP A 917 -0.20 -44.31 15.39
C TRP A 917 -1.14 -43.45 14.58
N GLY A 918 -0.93 -42.14 14.51
CA GLY A 918 -1.93 -41.23 13.97
C GLY A 918 -3.07 -40.97 14.95
N PHE A 919 -3.93 -40.01 14.61
CA PHE A 919 -4.96 -39.50 15.51
C PHE A 919 -6.02 -40.56 15.90
N LYS A 920 -6.60 -41.29 14.95
CA LYS A 920 -7.72 -42.21 15.26
C LYS A 920 -7.25 -43.45 16.02
N GLU A 921 -6.10 -43.98 15.66
CA GLU A 921 -5.55 -45.20 16.24
C GLU A 921 -4.95 -44.91 17.63
N SER A 922 -4.36 -43.73 17.84
CA SER A 922 -3.90 -43.32 19.18
C SER A 922 -5.07 -43.17 20.17
N VAL A 923 -6.20 -42.58 19.77
CA VAL A 923 -7.41 -42.50 20.63
C VAL A 923 -7.90 -43.90 21.02
N LYS A 924 -7.98 -44.83 20.07
CA LYS A 924 -8.42 -46.21 20.34
C LYS A 924 -7.45 -46.95 21.26
N ALA A 925 -6.15 -46.85 20.98
CA ALA A 925 -5.11 -47.49 21.78
C ALA A 925 -5.09 -46.95 23.21
N ILE A 926 -5.16 -45.63 23.39
CA ILE A 926 -5.17 -45.01 24.71
C ILE A 926 -6.42 -45.41 25.49
N LYS A 927 -7.61 -45.45 24.88
CA LYS A 927 -8.81 -45.97 25.57
C LYS A 927 -8.62 -47.41 26.06
N GLU A 928 -8.03 -48.28 25.23
CA GLU A 928 -7.77 -49.66 25.61
C GLU A 928 -6.75 -49.75 26.75
N PHE A 929 -5.68 -48.95 26.70
CA PHE A 929 -4.66 -48.92 27.74
C PHE A 929 -5.18 -48.34 29.05
N MET A 930 -6.00 -47.29 29.02
CA MET A 930 -6.60 -46.74 30.24
C MET A 930 -7.54 -47.76 30.92
N ASN A 931 -8.24 -48.58 30.14
CA ASN A 931 -9.01 -49.71 30.68
C ASN A 931 -8.12 -50.80 31.31
N LYS A 932 -6.93 -51.04 30.76
CA LYS A 932 -5.92 -51.97 31.30
C LYS A 932 -5.13 -51.41 32.49
N LEU A 933 -5.10 -50.08 32.65
CA LEU A 933 -4.49 -49.33 33.77
C LEU A 933 -5.51 -48.96 34.88
N PRO A 934 -6.64 -49.68 34.96
CA PRO A 934 -7.90 -49.27 35.63
C PRO A 934 -8.25 -47.76 35.76
N ARG A 935 -7.81 -46.89 34.85
CA ARG A 935 -8.09 -45.44 34.88
C ARG A 935 -9.46 -45.15 34.25
N LYS A 936 -10.53 -45.41 35.02
CA LYS A 936 -11.94 -45.15 34.64
C LYS A 936 -12.52 -43.91 35.33
N ASP A 937 -11.67 -43.09 35.91
CA ASP A 937 -12.06 -41.83 36.53
C ASP A 937 -12.66 -40.84 35.53
N ASP A 938 -13.51 -39.94 36.05
CA ASP A 938 -14.20 -38.94 35.24
C ASP A 938 -13.24 -37.99 34.52
N PHE A 939 -12.02 -37.80 35.05
CA PHE A 939 -10.98 -36.98 34.44
C PHE A 939 -10.51 -37.55 33.09
N VAL A 940 -10.21 -38.86 33.04
CA VAL A 940 -9.84 -39.56 31.80
C VAL A 940 -11.06 -39.72 30.87
N LYS A 941 -12.24 -40.02 31.42
CA LYS A 941 -13.45 -40.23 30.63
C LYS A 941 -13.87 -38.96 29.87
N LYS A 942 -13.92 -37.81 30.56
CA LYS A 942 -14.30 -36.51 29.98
C LYS A 942 -13.36 -36.06 28.84
N ARG A 943 -12.09 -36.45 28.90
CA ARG A 943 -11.09 -36.13 27.87
C ARG A 943 -11.06 -37.13 26.72
N LEU A 944 -11.44 -38.38 26.93
CA LEU A 944 -11.52 -39.38 25.85
C LEU A 944 -12.84 -39.31 25.07
N GLU A 945 -13.96 -39.04 25.75
CA GLU A 945 -15.32 -39.05 25.20
C GLU A 945 -15.51 -38.19 23.93
N PRO A 946 -14.93 -36.98 23.81
CA PRO A 946 -15.05 -36.16 22.61
C PRO A 946 -14.45 -36.78 21.33
N TYR A 947 -13.56 -37.76 21.48
CA TYR A 947 -12.80 -38.36 20.38
C TYR A 947 -13.29 -39.75 19.98
N LEU A 948 -14.18 -40.36 20.77
CA LEU A 948 -14.69 -41.71 20.54
C LEU A 948 -15.83 -41.79 19.53
N THR A 949 -16.33 -40.64 19.07
CA THR A 949 -17.43 -40.49 18.11
C THR A 949 -16.95 -40.20 16.67
N VAL A 950 -15.63 -40.26 16.39
CA VAL A 950 -14.98 -39.86 15.11
C VAL A 950 -14.55 -41.01 14.22
#